data_AF-A0A3P9PGB0-F1
#
_entry.id   AF-A0A3P9PGB0-F1
#
_cell.length_a   1.000
_cell.length_b   1.000
_cell.length_c   1.000
_cell.angle_alpha   90.00
_cell.angle_beta   90.00
_cell.angle_gamma   90.00
#
_symmetry.space_group_name_H-M   'P 1'
#
loop_
_entity.id
_entity.type
_entity.pdbx_description
1 polymer ?
#
loop_
_entity_poly.entity_id
_entity_poly.type
_entity_poly.pdbx_seq_one_letter_code
_entity_poly.pdbx_strand_id
1 'polypeptide(L)'
;MESHYCFYLLTARSDRVKSVDLHPTEPWMLASLYNGSVCVWNHETQTLVKTFEVCDLPVRASKFVARKNWVITGADDMQIRVFNYNTLERVHMFEAHSDYIRCIAVHPTQPYILTSSDDMLIKLWDWEKKWTCSQVFEGHTHYVMQIVINPKDNNQFASASLDRTIKNKTCVQTLEGHAQNVSCVSFHPELPIIITGSEDGTVRIWHSSTYRLESTLNYGMERVWCVCGLRGSNNVALGYDEGSIIIKVGREEPAMSMDTNGKIIWAKHSEIQQANLKAMGEAEIKDGERLPLAVKDMGSCEIYPQTIQHNPNGRFVVVCGDGEYIIYTAMALRNKSFGSAQEFVWAHDSSEYAIRESNSIVKIFKNFKEKKSFKPDFGAEGIYGGFLLGVRSVNGLAFYDWENTELIRRIEIQPKHIFWSDSGELVCIATEESFFILRYMAEKVAASQENNEGITEDGIEDAFEVLGEIQEIVKTGLWVGDCFIYTSSVNRLNYYVGGEIVTIAHLDRTMYLLGYIPKDDRLYLGDKELNIVSYSLLVSVLEYQTAVMRRDFGMADKVLPTIPKEQRTRVAHFLEKQVRRFSQGKFLFIQVFSKQGKKLKCQFGLAQECLHHAQDYGGLLLLATASGNATMVGKLAEGAERDGKNNVAFMTYFLQGK
;
A
#
# COMPACT_ATOMS: atom_id res chain seq x y z
N MET A 1 11.60 -18.49 13.95
CA MET A 1 12.17 -17.63 12.90
C MET A 1 11.10 -17.49 11.84
N GLU A 2 10.35 -16.40 11.87
CA GLU A 2 9.45 -16.07 10.77
C GLU A 2 10.29 -15.93 9.51
N SER A 3 10.09 -16.81 8.54
CA SER A 3 10.58 -16.57 7.20
C SER A 3 9.97 -15.25 6.73
N HIS A 4 10.78 -14.27 6.35
CA HIS A 4 10.39 -12.92 5.91
C HIS A 4 9.41 -12.86 4.70
N TYR A 5 8.91 -14.02 4.25
CA TYR A 5 7.99 -14.22 3.15
C TYR A 5 6.54 -14.51 3.54
N CYS A 6 6.25 -14.89 4.79
CA CYS A 6 4.92 -15.41 5.14
C CYS A 6 4.39 -14.82 6.45
N PHE A 7 3.27 -14.08 6.40
CA PHE A 7 2.57 -13.57 7.58
C PHE A 7 1.37 -14.46 7.92
N TYR A 8 1.14 -14.74 9.21
CA TYR A 8 -0.09 -15.42 9.64
C TYR A 8 -1.28 -14.47 9.53
N LEU A 9 -2.34 -14.91 8.86
CA LEU A 9 -3.63 -14.22 8.86
C LEU A 9 -4.61 -14.92 9.80
N LEU A 10 -4.62 -16.26 9.78
CA LEU A 10 -5.50 -17.09 10.60
C LEU A 10 -4.78 -18.38 11.00
N THR A 11 -4.98 -18.78 12.25
CA THR A 11 -4.60 -20.09 12.78
C THR A 11 -5.82 -20.67 13.51
N ALA A 12 -6.42 -21.72 12.95
CA ALA A 12 -7.63 -22.32 13.50
C ALA A 12 -7.41 -23.81 13.77
N ARG A 13 -7.46 -24.20 15.05
CA ARG A 13 -7.39 -25.62 15.45
C ARG A 13 -8.74 -26.30 15.22
N SER A 14 -8.71 -27.50 14.64
CA SER A 14 -9.88 -28.34 14.42
C SER A 14 -9.44 -29.80 14.26
N ASP A 15 -10.40 -30.69 14.03
CA ASP A 15 -10.08 -32.00 13.49
C ASP A 15 -9.37 -31.89 12.13
N ARG A 16 -8.74 -32.99 11.71
CA ARG A 16 -7.98 -33.11 10.47
C ARG A 16 -8.70 -32.52 9.27
N VAL A 17 -8.09 -31.51 8.66
CA VAL A 17 -8.62 -30.80 7.49
C VAL A 17 -8.18 -31.53 6.22
N LYS A 18 -9.14 -31.90 5.36
CA LYS A 18 -8.88 -32.66 4.13
C LYS A 18 -8.91 -31.78 2.88
N SER A 19 -9.68 -30.70 2.90
CA SER A 19 -9.60 -29.67 1.86
C SER A 19 -9.82 -28.28 2.43
N VAL A 20 -9.21 -27.31 1.79
CA VAL A 20 -9.43 -25.89 2.03
C VAL A 20 -9.82 -25.18 0.72
N ASP A 21 -10.57 -24.10 0.85
CA ASP A 21 -10.90 -23.21 -0.26
C ASP A 21 -11.07 -21.76 0.23
N LEU A 22 -10.74 -20.78 -0.60
CA LEU A 22 -10.87 -19.36 -0.26
C LEU A 22 -11.96 -18.70 -1.08
N HIS A 23 -12.83 -17.95 -0.42
CA HIS A 23 -13.89 -17.21 -1.10
C HIS A 23 -13.29 -16.04 -1.90
N PRO A 24 -13.72 -15.78 -3.15
CA PRO A 24 -13.11 -14.77 -4.02
C PRO A 24 -13.38 -13.30 -3.64
N THR A 25 -14.29 -13.04 -2.70
CA THR A 25 -14.75 -11.68 -2.35
C THR A 25 -14.89 -11.50 -0.84
N GLU A 26 -15.64 -12.38 -0.17
CA GLU A 26 -15.68 -12.43 1.29
C GLU A 26 -14.35 -12.90 1.88
N PRO A 27 -13.95 -12.41 3.07
CA PRO A 27 -12.73 -12.84 3.75
C PRO A 27 -12.90 -14.21 4.42
N TRP A 28 -13.42 -15.19 3.68
CA TRP A 28 -13.82 -16.50 4.19
C TRP A 28 -12.93 -17.63 3.68
N MET A 29 -12.58 -18.53 4.59
CA MET A 29 -11.95 -19.81 4.31
C MET A 29 -12.92 -20.94 4.63
N LEU A 30 -13.10 -21.84 3.68
CA LEU A 30 -13.78 -23.11 3.83
C LEU A 30 -12.77 -24.18 4.23
N ALA A 31 -13.11 -24.99 5.23
CA ALA A 31 -12.33 -26.14 5.64
C ALA A 31 -13.24 -27.37 5.77
N SER A 32 -12.95 -28.45 5.04
CA SER A 32 -13.65 -29.72 5.18
C SER A 32 -12.89 -30.67 6.10
N LEU A 33 -13.60 -31.27 7.04
CA LEU A 33 -13.00 -32.03 8.13
C LEU A 33 -13.16 -33.54 7.92
N TYR A 34 -12.25 -34.29 8.52
CA TYR A 34 -12.27 -35.75 8.53
C TYR A 34 -13.46 -36.34 9.31
N ASN A 35 -14.03 -35.58 10.25
CA ASN A 35 -15.22 -35.99 11.00
C ASN A 35 -16.54 -35.81 10.22
N GLY A 36 -16.47 -35.30 8.99
CA GLY A 36 -17.64 -35.10 8.13
C GLY A 36 -18.34 -33.74 8.25
N SER A 37 -17.79 -32.84 9.06
CA SER A 37 -18.23 -31.44 9.12
C SER A 37 -17.48 -30.54 8.16
N VAL A 38 -18.09 -29.39 7.84
CA VAL A 38 -17.47 -28.31 7.08
C VAL A 38 -17.58 -27.02 7.86
N CYS A 39 -16.47 -26.30 7.96
CA CYS A 39 -16.36 -25.03 8.68
C CYS A 39 -16.06 -23.89 7.72
N VAL A 40 -16.64 -22.72 8.01
CA VAL A 40 -16.34 -21.45 7.32
C VAL A 40 -15.77 -20.49 8.36
N TRP A 41 -14.54 -20.06 8.15
CA TRP A 41 -13.81 -19.13 9.02
C TRP A 41 -13.69 -17.77 8.34
N ASN A 42 -13.85 -16.69 9.08
CA ASN A 42 -13.49 -15.35 8.63
C ASN A 42 -12.05 -15.07 9.07
N HIS A 43 -11.16 -14.90 8.10
CA HIS A 43 -9.73 -14.79 8.36
C HIS A 43 -9.23 -13.38 8.67
N GLU A 44 -10.08 -12.36 8.49
CA GLU A 44 -9.76 -10.99 8.93
C GLU A 44 -10.13 -10.78 10.39
N THR A 45 -11.28 -11.30 10.80
CA THR A 45 -11.77 -11.21 12.19
C THR A 45 -11.31 -12.36 13.08
N GLN A 46 -10.71 -13.40 12.49
CA GLN A 46 -10.31 -14.64 13.16
C GLN A 46 -11.45 -15.39 13.85
N THR A 47 -12.68 -15.30 13.31
CA THR A 47 -13.87 -15.92 13.90
C THR A 47 -14.41 -17.07 13.05
N LEU A 48 -14.99 -18.08 13.72
CA LEU A 48 -15.77 -19.12 13.05
C LEU A 48 -17.13 -18.53 12.66
N VAL A 49 -17.42 -18.51 11.36
CA VAL A 49 -18.67 -17.96 10.82
C VAL A 49 -19.78 -18.99 10.92
N LYS A 50 -19.52 -20.19 10.38
CA LYS A 50 -20.51 -21.27 10.25
C LYS A 50 -19.82 -22.63 10.39
N THR A 51 -20.52 -23.59 10.99
CA THR A 51 -20.21 -25.01 10.92
C THR A 51 -21.49 -25.74 10.55
N PHE A 52 -21.39 -26.69 9.62
CA PHE A 52 -22.50 -27.57 9.29
C PHE A 52 -22.00 -28.98 9.02
N GLU A 53 -22.78 -29.94 9.47
CA GLU A 53 -22.51 -31.37 9.32
C GLU A 53 -23.00 -31.85 7.95
N VAL A 54 -22.13 -32.52 7.20
CA VAL A 54 -22.42 -32.97 5.83
C VAL A 54 -22.84 -34.44 5.83
N CYS A 55 -22.09 -35.26 6.58
CA CYS A 55 -22.28 -36.70 6.78
C CYS A 55 -21.41 -37.19 7.95
N ASP A 56 -21.56 -38.46 8.35
CA ASP A 56 -20.73 -39.08 9.40
C ASP A 56 -19.36 -39.59 8.89
N LEU A 57 -19.05 -39.37 7.61
CA LEU A 57 -17.83 -39.81 6.95
C LEU A 57 -16.96 -38.63 6.52
N PRO A 58 -15.63 -38.84 6.31
CA PRO A 58 -14.73 -37.77 5.91
C PRO A 58 -15.18 -37.00 4.67
N VAL A 59 -15.24 -35.67 4.77
CA VAL A 59 -15.46 -34.80 3.61
C VAL A 59 -14.10 -34.44 3.04
N ARG A 60 -13.71 -35.09 1.94
CA ARG A 60 -12.37 -34.94 1.34
C ARG A 60 -12.22 -33.71 0.47
N ALA A 61 -13.30 -33.25 -0.16
CA ALA A 61 -13.25 -32.13 -1.08
C ALA A 61 -14.40 -31.16 -0.81
N SER A 62 -14.08 -29.87 -0.76
CA SER A 62 -15.06 -28.80 -0.67
C SER A 62 -14.60 -27.58 -1.46
N LYS A 63 -15.53 -26.92 -2.15
CA LYS A 63 -15.26 -25.76 -3.03
C LYS A 63 -16.40 -24.76 -2.96
N PHE A 64 -16.05 -23.48 -2.95
CA PHE A 64 -17.01 -22.40 -3.16
C PHE A 64 -17.42 -22.31 -4.64
N VAL A 65 -18.70 -22.00 -4.85
CA VAL A 65 -19.24 -21.51 -6.11
C VAL A 65 -19.91 -20.18 -5.83
N ALA A 66 -19.07 -19.15 -5.63
CA ALA A 66 -19.51 -17.80 -5.23
C ALA A 66 -20.59 -17.23 -6.15
N ARG A 67 -20.48 -17.47 -7.48
CA ARG A 67 -21.48 -17.04 -8.47
C ARG A 67 -22.90 -17.59 -8.27
N LYS A 68 -23.09 -18.61 -7.42
CA LYS A 68 -24.40 -19.18 -7.06
C LYS A 68 -24.68 -19.12 -5.57
N ASN A 69 -23.78 -18.55 -4.78
CA ASN A 69 -23.77 -18.63 -3.33
C ASN A 69 -23.76 -20.06 -2.76
N TRP A 70 -23.01 -20.98 -3.40
CA TRP A 70 -22.96 -22.38 -3.00
C TRP A 70 -21.62 -22.82 -2.43
N VAL A 71 -21.66 -23.87 -1.61
CA VAL A 71 -20.54 -24.77 -1.32
C VAL A 71 -20.90 -26.14 -1.87
N ILE A 72 -19.97 -26.73 -2.62
CA ILE A 72 -20.07 -28.11 -3.09
C ILE A 72 -19.11 -28.96 -2.27
N THR A 73 -19.59 -30.09 -1.77
CA THR A 73 -18.83 -31.03 -0.93
C THR A 73 -18.87 -32.44 -1.52
N GLY A 74 -17.75 -33.15 -1.45
CA GLY A 74 -17.62 -34.57 -1.77
C GLY A 74 -16.98 -35.33 -0.61
N ALA A 75 -17.59 -36.46 -0.26
CA ALA A 75 -17.22 -37.26 0.91
C ALA A 75 -17.02 -38.74 0.56
N ASP A 76 -16.61 -39.51 1.56
CA ASP A 76 -16.35 -40.95 1.45
C ASP A 76 -17.63 -41.79 1.30
N ASP A 77 -18.80 -41.19 1.49
CA ASP A 77 -20.10 -41.82 1.17
C ASP A 77 -20.46 -41.74 -0.32
N MET A 78 -19.51 -41.34 -1.17
CA MET A 78 -19.62 -41.32 -2.64
C MET A 78 -20.62 -40.28 -3.18
N GLN A 79 -21.15 -39.42 -2.30
CA GLN A 79 -22.15 -38.42 -2.64
C GLN A 79 -21.52 -37.04 -2.84
N ILE A 80 -22.05 -36.30 -3.80
CA ILE A 80 -21.87 -34.85 -3.90
C ILE A 80 -23.09 -34.17 -3.28
N ARG A 81 -22.82 -33.18 -2.43
CA ARG A 81 -23.85 -32.32 -1.84
C ARG A 81 -23.54 -30.86 -2.15
N VAL A 82 -24.60 -30.09 -2.32
CA VAL A 82 -24.53 -28.66 -2.62
C VAL A 82 -25.35 -27.92 -1.59
N PHE A 83 -24.73 -26.98 -0.90
CA PHE A 83 -25.36 -26.17 0.13
C PHE A 83 -25.32 -24.71 -0.27
N ASN A 84 -26.39 -23.97 0.00
CA ASN A 84 -26.33 -22.51 -0.07
C ASN A 84 -25.63 -22.00 1.20
N TYR A 85 -24.50 -21.31 1.09
CA TYR A 85 -23.74 -20.92 2.29
C TYR A 85 -24.39 -19.77 3.09
N ASN A 86 -25.32 -19.03 2.48
CA ASN A 86 -26.07 -17.99 3.20
C ASN A 86 -27.14 -18.62 4.09
N THR A 87 -27.94 -19.55 3.55
CA THR A 87 -29.07 -20.18 4.26
C THR A 87 -28.75 -21.51 4.94
N LEU A 88 -27.63 -22.14 4.58
CA LEU A 88 -27.24 -23.51 4.93
C LEU A 88 -28.19 -24.60 4.43
N GLU A 89 -29.14 -24.26 3.56
CA GLU A 89 -30.05 -25.24 2.95
C GLU A 89 -29.34 -26.08 1.89
N ARG A 90 -29.64 -27.37 1.89
CA ARG A 90 -29.15 -28.30 0.86
C ARG A 90 -29.91 -28.10 -0.44
N VAL A 91 -29.21 -27.59 -1.45
CA VAL A 91 -29.74 -27.33 -2.79
C VAL A 91 -29.85 -28.61 -3.62
N HIS A 92 -28.84 -29.48 -3.53
CA HIS A 92 -28.82 -30.75 -4.26
C HIS A 92 -28.00 -31.81 -3.55
N MET A 93 -28.31 -33.07 -3.83
CA MET A 93 -27.57 -34.25 -3.41
C MET A 93 -27.67 -35.32 -4.51
N PHE A 94 -26.58 -36.00 -4.83
CA PHE A 94 -26.58 -37.15 -5.74
C PHE A 94 -25.33 -38.01 -5.54
N GLU A 95 -25.44 -39.29 -5.87
CA GLU A 95 -24.31 -40.22 -5.91
C GLU A 95 -23.49 -39.94 -7.17
N ALA A 96 -22.24 -39.52 -7.01
CA ALA A 96 -21.39 -39.15 -8.13
C ALA A 96 -20.51 -40.31 -8.59
N HIS A 97 -20.01 -41.11 -7.65
CA HIS A 97 -19.03 -42.17 -7.89
C HIS A 97 -19.42 -43.45 -7.15
N SER A 98 -18.74 -44.55 -7.43
CA SER A 98 -18.93 -45.82 -6.71
C SER A 98 -17.87 -46.08 -5.64
N ASP A 99 -16.99 -45.10 -5.40
CA ASP A 99 -15.92 -45.14 -4.41
C ASP A 99 -15.57 -43.70 -3.96
N TYR A 100 -14.65 -43.56 -3.01
CA TYR A 100 -14.33 -42.30 -2.34
C TYR A 100 -14.03 -41.15 -3.30
N ILE A 101 -14.67 -40.00 -3.07
CA ILE A 101 -14.44 -38.78 -3.86
C ILE A 101 -13.18 -38.09 -3.33
N ARG A 102 -12.18 -37.88 -4.18
CA ARG A 102 -10.88 -37.32 -3.79
C ARG A 102 -10.77 -35.82 -4.02
N CYS A 103 -11.30 -35.33 -5.13
CA CYS A 103 -11.14 -33.94 -5.51
C CYS A 103 -12.35 -33.42 -6.31
N ILE A 104 -12.60 -32.12 -6.16
CA ILE A 104 -13.61 -31.37 -6.92
C ILE A 104 -12.92 -30.15 -7.51
N ALA A 105 -13.06 -29.95 -8.82
CA ALA A 105 -12.64 -28.72 -9.48
C ALA A 105 -13.86 -28.02 -10.10
N VAL A 106 -14.05 -26.75 -9.75
CA VAL A 106 -15.14 -25.93 -10.28
C VAL A 106 -14.63 -25.17 -11.50
N HIS A 107 -15.35 -25.28 -12.61
CA HIS A 107 -15.00 -24.51 -13.80
C HIS A 107 -15.20 -23.00 -13.55
N PRO A 108 -14.26 -22.12 -13.94
CA PRO A 108 -14.32 -20.71 -13.57
C PRO A 108 -15.48 -19.95 -14.25
N THR A 109 -15.83 -20.29 -15.49
CA THR A 109 -16.88 -19.59 -16.26
C THR A 109 -18.12 -20.44 -16.56
N GLN A 110 -17.94 -21.60 -17.19
CA GLN A 110 -19.00 -22.56 -17.52
C GLN A 110 -19.63 -23.25 -16.29
N PRO A 111 -20.87 -23.77 -16.42
CA PRO A 111 -21.64 -24.32 -15.32
C PRO A 111 -21.25 -25.76 -14.93
N TYR A 112 -19.94 -26.07 -14.90
CA TYR A 112 -19.45 -27.45 -14.71
C TYR A 112 -18.63 -27.63 -13.44
N ILE A 113 -18.79 -28.80 -12.82
CA ILE A 113 -17.79 -29.35 -11.90
C ILE A 113 -17.14 -30.60 -12.51
N LEU A 114 -15.87 -30.78 -12.20
CA LEU A 114 -15.17 -32.04 -12.36
C LEU A 114 -15.05 -32.70 -10.98
N THR A 115 -15.23 -34.01 -10.92
CA THR A 115 -15.03 -34.83 -9.73
C THR A 115 -14.09 -35.97 -10.05
N SER A 116 -13.22 -36.33 -9.09
CA SER A 116 -12.31 -37.48 -9.21
C SER A 116 -12.47 -38.42 -8.02
N SER A 117 -12.26 -39.72 -8.24
CA SER A 117 -12.54 -40.77 -7.24
C SER A 117 -11.55 -41.93 -7.30
N ASP A 118 -11.62 -42.79 -6.27
CA ASP A 118 -10.95 -44.09 -6.19
C ASP A 118 -11.53 -45.11 -7.18
N ASP A 119 -12.71 -44.84 -7.77
CA ASP A 119 -13.27 -45.64 -8.87
C ASP A 119 -12.49 -45.49 -10.20
N MET A 120 -11.36 -44.77 -10.16
CA MET A 120 -10.43 -44.49 -11.27
C MET A 120 -11.01 -43.56 -12.35
N LEU A 121 -12.19 -42.98 -12.11
CA LEU A 121 -12.87 -42.12 -13.06
C LEU A 121 -12.76 -40.66 -12.68
N ILE A 122 -12.85 -39.82 -13.71
CA ILE A 122 -13.14 -38.40 -13.58
C ILE A 122 -14.48 -38.15 -14.27
N LYS A 123 -15.38 -37.42 -13.62
CA LYS A 123 -16.71 -37.13 -14.17
C LYS A 123 -16.95 -35.63 -14.26
N LEU A 124 -17.54 -35.19 -15.36
CA LEU A 124 -18.00 -33.82 -15.58
C LEU A 124 -19.50 -33.74 -15.37
N TRP A 125 -19.92 -32.84 -14.49
CA TRP A 125 -21.31 -32.62 -14.14
C TRP A 125 -21.73 -31.21 -14.52
N ASP A 126 -22.90 -31.08 -15.12
CA ASP A 126 -23.48 -29.81 -15.54
C ASP A 126 -24.70 -29.46 -14.67
N TRP A 127 -24.58 -28.46 -13.80
CA TRP A 127 -25.69 -28.09 -12.92
C TRP A 127 -26.81 -27.29 -13.62
N GLU A 128 -26.55 -26.71 -14.79
CA GLU A 128 -27.62 -26.10 -15.60
C GLU A 128 -28.45 -27.16 -16.31
N LYS A 129 -27.85 -28.31 -16.63
CA LYS A 129 -28.55 -29.50 -17.12
C LYS A 129 -28.95 -30.45 -15.99
N LYS A 130 -29.39 -29.92 -14.84
CA LYS A 130 -29.89 -30.70 -13.70
C LYS A 130 -28.90 -31.76 -13.19
N TRP A 131 -27.62 -31.40 -13.10
CA TRP A 131 -26.55 -32.27 -12.60
C TRP A 131 -26.39 -33.57 -13.40
N THR A 132 -26.62 -33.53 -14.71
CA THR A 132 -26.33 -34.68 -15.58
C THR A 132 -24.82 -34.88 -15.70
N CYS A 133 -24.37 -36.13 -15.63
CA CYS A 133 -23.01 -36.49 -16.00
C CYS A 133 -22.86 -36.33 -17.52
N SER A 134 -22.24 -35.23 -17.95
CA SER A 134 -22.08 -34.91 -19.36
C SER A 134 -20.94 -35.69 -19.99
N GLN A 135 -19.91 -36.03 -19.22
CA GLN A 135 -18.75 -36.76 -19.70
C GLN A 135 -18.10 -37.57 -18.57
N VAL A 136 -17.64 -38.77 -18.91
CA VAL A 136 -16.78 -39.61 -18.07
C VAL A 136 -15.43 -39.70 -18.76
N PHE A 137 -14.35 -39.44 -18.03
CA PHE A 137 -12.98 -39.57 -18.53
C PHE A 137 -12.36 -40.83 -17.92
N GLU A 138 -11.98 -41.75 -18.78
CA GLU A 138 -11.35 -43.01 -18.45
C GLU A 138 -9.87 -43.01 -18.82
N GLY A 139 -9.10 -43.88 -18.18
CA GLY A 139 -7.73 -44.20 -18.60
C GLY A 139 -6.70 -44.21 -17.48
N HIS A 140 -7.02 -43.72 -16.28
CA HIS A 140 -6.20 -43.98 -15.10
C HIS A 140 -6.38 -45.43 -14.65
N THR A 141 -5.31 -46.04 -14.13
CA THR A 141 -5.31 -47.45 -13.69
C THR A 141 -5.25 -47.59 -12.17
N HIS A 142 -5.41 -46.46 -11.45
CA HIS A 142 -5.49 -46.38 -10.01
C HIS A 142 -6.24 -45.09 -9.61
N TYR A 143 -6.24 -44.76 -8.33
CA TYR A 143 -7.07 -43.74 -7.71
C TYR A 143 -6.69 -42.35 -8.21
N VAL A 144 -7.69 -41.57 -8.63
CA VAL A 144 -7.46 -40.22 -9.14
C VAL A 144 -7.50 -39.24 -7.98
N MET A 145 -6.32 -38.94 -7.44
CA MET A 145 -6.14 -38.18 -6.21
C MET A 145 -6.47 -36.69 -6.35
N GLN A 146 -6.17 -36.08 -7.50
CA GLN A 146 -6.37 -34.65 -7.69
C GLN A 146 -6.66 -34.30 -9.14
N ILE A 147 -7.52 -33.30 -9.34
CA ILE A 147 -7.83 -32.70 -10.63
C ILE A 147 -7.68 -31.18 -10.53
N VAL A 148 -7.06 -30.58 -11.53
CA VAL A 148 -6.85 -29.12 -11.59
C VAL A 148 -7.14 -28.64 -13.00
N ILE A 149 -8.03 -27.66 -13.13
CA ILE A 149 -8.31 -26.98 -14.39
C ILE A 149 -7.15 -26.03 -14.69
N ASN A 150 -6.68 -26.04 -15.94
CA ASN A 150 -5.62 -25.15 -16.37
C ASN A 150 -6.10 -23.69 -16.28
N PRO A 151 -5.46 -22.83 -15.47
CA PRO A 151 -5.91 -21.46 -15.28
C PRO A 151 -5.74 -20.58 -16.52
N LYS A 152 -4.88 -20.96 -17.48
CA LYS A 152 -4.62 -20.24 -18.74
C LYS A 152 -5.54 -20.67 -19.88
N ASP A 153 -5.97 -21.92 -19.89
CA ASP A 153 -6.94 -22.47 -20.84
C ASP A 153 -7.94 -23.35 -20.09
N ASN A 154 -9.11 -22.79 -19.79
CA ASN A 154 -10.12 -23.43 -18.96
C ASN A 154 -10.74 -24.68 -19.61
N ASN A 155 -10.49 -24.93 -20.90
CA ASN A 155 -10.95 -26.14 -21.58
C ASN A 155 -10.03 -27.35 -21.34
N GLN A 156 -8.89 -27.15 -20.68
CA GLN A 156 -7.95 -28.22 -20.34
C GLN A 156 -7.91 -28.42 -18.83
N PHE A 157 -7.73 -29.66 -18.40
CA PHE A 157 -7.45 -30.00 -17.02
C PHE A 157 -6.35 -31.05 -16.97
N ALA A 158 -5.68 -31.14 -15.81
CA ALA A 158 -4.72 -32.19 -15.49
C ALA A 158 -5.27 -33.04 -14.35
N SER A 159 -4.94 -34.32 -14.38
CA SER A 159 -5.27 -35.28 -13.32
C SER A 159 -4.02 -36.01 -12.84
N ALA A 160 -3.94 -36.19 -11.52
CA ALA A 160 -2.88 -36.94 -10.86
C ALA A 160 -3.47 -38.19 -10.21
N SER A 161 -2.81 -39.33 -10.40
CA SER A 161 -3.27 -40.63 -9.93
C SER A 161 -2.18 -41.43 -9.21
N LEU A 162 -2.59 -42.36 -8.36
CA LEU A 162 -1.70 -43.33 -7.71
C LEU A 162 -1.06 -44.33 -8.69
N ASP A 163 -1.47 -44.34 -9.96
CA ASP A 163 -0.78 -45.06 -11.05
C ASP A 163 0.57 -44.43 -11.45
N ARG A 164 1.02 -43.41 -10.70
CA ARG A 164 2.25 -42.64 -10.90
C ARG A 164 2.25 -41.82 -12.19
N THR A 165 1.08 -41.59 -12.79
CA THR A 165 0.95 -40.76 -14.00
C THR A 165 0.22 -39.45 -13.71
N ILE A 166 0.69 -38.40 -14.36
CA ILE A 166 -0.07 -37.17 -14.57
C ILE A 166 -0.52 -37.20 -16.03
N LYS A 167 -1.82 -37.21 -16.27
CA LYS A 167 -2.34 -37.18 -17.64
C LYS A 167 -2.47 -35.73 -18.09
N ASN A 168 -1.34 -35.16 -18.49
CA ASN A 168 -1.24 -33.96 -19.33
C ASN A 168 0.14 -33.98 -20.03
N LYS A 169 0.12 -34.41 -21.30
CA LYS A 169 1.19 -34.62 -22.32
C LYS A 169 2.66 -34.95 -21.96
N THR A 170 3.33 -34.43 -20.92
CA THR A 170 4.75 -34.74 -20.63
C THR A 170 5.17 -34.29 -19.21
N CYS A 171 6.06 -35.03 -18.53
CA CYS A 171 6.72 -34.58 -17.31
C CYS A 171 7.78 -33.50 -17.63
N VAL A 172 7.63 -32.29 -17.09
CA VAL A 172 8.55 -31.16 -17.32
C VAL A 172 9.74 -31.21 -16.34
N GLN A 173 9.49 -31.52 -15.07
CA GLN A 173 10.51 -31.55 -14.01
C GLN A 173 10.02 -32.39 -12.81
N THR A 174 10.95 -33.05 -12.12
CA THR A 174 10.71 -33.71 -10.82
C THR A 174 11.28 -32.85 -9.70
N LEU A 175 10.44 -32.51 -8.71
CA LEU A 175 10.86 -31.77 -7.51
C LEU A 175 11.14 -32.75 -6.37
N GLU A 176 12.40 -32.89 -5.98
CA GLU A 176 12.83 -33.77 -4.89
C GLU A 176 13.20 -32.95 -3.65
N GLY A 177 12.72 -33.39 -2.49
CA GLY A 177 13.18 -32.79 -1.24
C GLY A 177 12.38 -33.17 0.01
N HIS A 178 11.08 -33.42 -0.11
CA HIS A 178 10.25 -33.84 1.04
C HIS A 178 10.72 -35.19 1.61
N ALA A 179 10.64 -35.32 2.94
CA ALA A 179 11.10 -36.53 3.64
C ALA A 179 10.03 -37.64 3.69
N GLN A 180 8.77 -37.27 3.46
CA GLN A 180 7.63 -38.19 3.41
C GLN A 180 6.74 -37.88 2.20
N ASN A 181 5.60 -38.55 2.09
CA ASN A 181 4.66 -38.40 1.00
C ASN A 181 4.27 -36.92 0.80
N VAL A 182 4.27 -36.47 -0.46
CA VAL A 182 3.73 -35.17 -0.83
C VAL A 182 2.23 -35.32 -0.99
N SER A 183 1.47 -34.66 -0.13
CA SER A 183 0.02 -34.79 -0.03
C SER A 183 -0.72 -33.83 -0.96
N CYS A 184 -0.14 -32.66 -1.24
CA CYS A 184 -0.76 -31.65 -2.07
C CYS A 184 0.26 -30.77 -2.80
N VAL A 185 -0.15 -30.26 -3.96
CA VAL A 185 0.60 -29.29 -4.76
C VAL A 185 -0.34 -28.20 -5.28
N SER A 186 0.12 -26.97 -5.30
CA SER A 186 -0.56 -25.84 -5.95
C SER A 186 0.45 -24.90 -6.60
N PHE A 187 0.12 -24.43 -7.79
CA PHE A 187 0.73 -23.21 -8.31
C PHE A 187 0.10 -22.02 -7.61
N HIS A 188 0.91 -21.04 -7.19
CA HIS A 188 0.35 -19.78 -6.73
C HIS A 188 -0.25 -19.03 -7.94
N PRO A 189 -1.47 -18.46 -7.81
CA PRO A 189 -2.13 -17.84 -8.95
C PRO A 189 -1.43 -16.57 -9.46
N GLU A 190 -0.81 -15.81 -8.56
CA GLU A 190 -0.18 -14.51 -8.87
C GLU A 190 1.35 -14.53 -8.82
N LEU A 191 1.94 -15.49 -8.10
CA LEU A 191 3.38 -15.52 -7.83
C LEU A 191 3.98 -16.69 -8.60
N PRO A 192 5.22 -16.59 -9.08
CA PRO A 192 5.89 -17.63 -9.86
C PRO A 192 6.45 -18.69 -8.91
N ILE A 193 5.59 -19.23 -8.06
CA ILE A 193 5.96 -20.21 -7.05
C ILE A 193 5.02 -21.41 -7.10
N ILE A 194 5.57 -22.54 -6.69
CA ILE A 194 4.86 -23.79 -6.47
C ILE A 194 4.90 -24.03 -4.97
N ILE A 195 3.76 -24.40 -4.41
CA ILE A 195 3.62 -24.71 -2.99
C ILE A 195 3.29 -26.19 -2.88
N THR A 196 4.11 -26.92 -2.14
CA THR A 196 3.89 -28.34 -1.85
C THR A 196 3.70 -28.56 -0.36
N GLY A 197 2.78 -29.44 0.01
CA GLY A 197 2.58 -29.89 1.38
C GLY A 197 2.89 -31.37 1.50
N SER A 198 3.43 -31.78 2.65
CA SER A 198 3.81 -33.18 2.89
C SER A 198 3.40 -33.68 4.27
N GLU A 199 3.35 -35.01 4.37
CA GLU A 199 3.23 -35.73 5.64
C GLU A 199 4.47 -35.59 6.54
N ASP A 200 5.58 -35.01 6.06
CA ASP A 200 6.70 -34.61 6.94
C ASP A 200 6.40 -33.37 7.80
N GLY A 201 5.18 -32.84 7.69
CA GLY A 201 4.69 -31.65 8.38
C GLY A 201 5.20 -30.33 7.81
N THR A 202 5.95 -30.38 6.70
CA THR A 202 6.49 -29.20 6.04
C THR A 202 5.67 -28.78 4.83
N VAL A 203 5.62 -27.47 4.62
CA VAL A 203 5.19 -26.83 3.38
C VAL A 203 6.44 -26.28 2.70
N ARG A 204 6.66 -26.60 1.44
CA ARG A 204 7.80 -26.11 0.66
C ARG A 204 7.34 -25.17 -0.44
N ILE A 205 8.10 -24.09 -0.58
CA ILE A 205 7.92 -23.10 -1.64
C ILE A 205 9.06 -23.28 -2.64
N TRP A 206 8.71 -23.47 -3.90
CA TRP A 206 9.63 -23.67 -5.00
C TRP A 206 9.42 -22.57 -6.03
N HIS A 207 10.50 -22.13 -6.66
CA HIS A 207 10.40 -21.21 -7.79
C HIS A 207 9.80 -21.95 -9.00
N SER A 208 8.76 -21.40 -9.65
CA SER A 208 8.04 -22.09 -10.73
C SER A 208 8.85 -22.26 -12.03
N SER A 209 9.78 -21.33 -12.31
CA SER A 209 10.66 -21.40 -13.50
C SER A 209 11.96 -22.17 -13.27
N THR A 210 12.66 -21.94 -12.14
CA THR A 210 13.96 -22.56 -11.86
C THR A 210 13.84 -23.87 -11.09
N TYR A 211 12.67 -24.15 -10.51
CA TYR A 211 12.37 -25.36 -9.73
C TYR A 211 13.25 -25.55 -8.50
N ARG A 212 13.93 -24.49 -8.06
CA ARG A 212 14.73 -24.50 -6.83
C ARG A 212 13.83 -24.33 -5.61
N LEU A 213 14.18 -25.02 -4.54
CA LEU A 213 13.55 -24.85 -3.23
C LEU A 213 13.96 -23.47 -2.67
N GLU A 214 12.98 -22.60 -2.46
CA GLU A 214 13.20 -21.26 -1.89
C GLU A 214 13.06 -21.30 -0.37
N SER A 215 12.02 -21.96 0.13
CA SER A 215 11.72 -22.00 1.56
C SER A 215 11.07 -23.30 1.99
N THR A 216 11.33 -23.68 3.23
CA THR A 216 10.65 -24.78 3.93
C THR A 216 10.02 -24.23 5.19
N LEU A 217 8.71 -24.35 5.28
CA LEU A 217 7.88 -23.85 6.36
C LEU A 217 7.39 -25.02 7.20
N ASN A 218 7.49 -24.92 8.53
CA ASN A 218 6.90 -25.88 9.45
C ASN A 218 6.17 -25.11 10.53
N TYR A 219 4.86 -25.36 10.61
CA TYR A 219 3.94 -24.64 11.49
C TYR A 219 3.54 -25.45 12.74
N GLY A 220 4.09 -26.65 12.92
CA GLY A 220 3.83 -27.47 14.10
C GLY A 220 2.39 -27.97 14.23
N MET A 221 1.66 -28.12 13.12
CA MET A 221 0.31 -28.70 13.07
C MET A 221 0.29 -30.13 12.51
N GLU A 222 1.41 -30.84 12.64
CA GLU A 222 1.61 -32.18 12.06
C GLU A 222 1.48 -32.16 10.52
N ARG A 223 0.92 -33.22 9.93
CA ARG A 223 0.91 -33.45 8.47
C ARG A 223 0.09 -32.42 7.72
N VAL A 224 0.61 -31.95 6.59
CA VAL A 224 -0.13 -31.12 5.63
C VAL A 224 -0.95 -32.02 4.73
N TRP A 225 -2.19 -31.64 4.40
CA TRP A 225 -3.07 -32.40 3.52
C TRP A 225 -3.55 -31.65 2.28
N CYS A 226 -3.68 -30.33 2.38
CA CYS A 226 -4.22 -29.53 1.30
C CYS A 226 -3.67 -28.11 1.32
N VAL A 227 -3.63 -27.50 0.13
CA VAL A 227 -3.21 -26.12 -0.10
C VAL A 227 -4.13 -25.48 -1.12
N CYS A 228 -4.45 -24.20 -0.94
CA CYS A 228 -5.24 -23.41 -1.86
C CYS A 228 -4.73 -21.96 -1.88
N GLY A 229 -4.38 -21.44 -3.07
CA GLY A 229 -4.06 -20.02 -3.26
C GLY A 229 -5.28 -19.23 -3.75
N LEU A 230 -5.50 -18.03 -3.21
CA LEU A 230 -6.56 -17.12 -3.64
C LEU A 230 -6.13 -16.34 -4.88
N ARG A 231 -6.91 -16.42 -5.97
CA ARG A 231 -6.65 -15.61 -7.17
C ARG A 231 -6.79 -14.11 -6.86
N GLY A 232 -5.91 -13.29 -7.41
CA GLY A 232 -5.86 -11.84 -7.17
C GLY A 232 -5.26 -11.42 -5.81
N SER A 233 -4.85 -12.38 -4.98
CA SER A 233 -4.27 -12.17 -3.65
C SER A 233 -3.03 -13.05 -3.44
N ASN A 234 -2.26 -12.69 -2.42
CA ASN A 234 -1.11 -13.44 -1.94
C ASN A 234 -1.48 -14.43 -0.82
N ASN A 235 -2.77 -14.55 -0.51
CA ASN A 235 -3.26 -15.42 0.55
C ASN A 235 -3.26 -16.88 0.10
N VAL A 236 -2.70 -17.74 0.94
CA VAL A 236 -2.64 -19.18 0.77
C VAL A 236 -3.20 -19.85 2.01
N ALA A 237 -4.22 -20.68 1.83
CA ALA A 237 -4.76 -21.54 2.86
C ALA A 237 -4.05 -22.90 2.86
N LEU A 238 -3.79 -23.43 4.05
CA LEU A 238 -3.13 -24.70 4.31
C LEU A 238 -3.97 -25.50 5.30
N GLY A 239 -4.20 -26.77 5.02
CA GLY A 239 -4.91 -27.69 5.91
C GLY A 239 -3.99 -28.78 6.46
N TYR A 240 -4.15 -29.07 7.74
CA TYR A 240 -3.30 -29.91 8.56
C TYR A 240 -4.09 -31.00 9.30
N ASP A 241 -3.37 -31.89 9.99
CA ASP A 241 -3.92 -32.83 10.97
C ASP A 241 -4.62 -32.13 12.15
N GLU A 242 -4.06 -31.02 12.64
CA GLU A 242 -4.58 -30.30 13.81
C GLU A 242 -5.34 -29.01 13.48
N GLY A 243 -5.67 -28.78 12.21
CA GLY A 243 -6.45 -27.61 11.82
C GLY A 243 -6.07 -27.00 10.49
N SER A 244 -6.21 -25.68 10.38
CA SER A 244 -5.93 -24.93 9.17
C SER A 244 -5.27 -23.59 9.48
N ILE A 245 -4.47 -23.12 8.52
CA ILE A 245 -3.75 -21.86 8.61
C ILE A 245 -3.95 -21.10 7.30
N ILE A 246 -4.06 -19.77 7.38
CA ILE A 246 -3.90 -18.91 6.21
C ILE A 246 -2.64 -18.09 6.40
N ILE A 247 -1.79 -18.17 5.39
CA ILE A 247 -0.57 -17.39 5.29
C ILE A 247 -0.69 -16.40 4.14
N LYS A 248 -0.06 -15.24 4.26
CA LYS A 248 0.10 -14.29 3.16
C LYS A 248 1.52 -14.40 2.64
N VAL A 249 1.69 -14.88 1.41
CA VAL A 249 2.98 -15.14 0.78
C VAL A 249 3.44 -13.92 -0.01
N GLY A 250 4.55 -13.30 0.40
CA GLY A 250 5.08 -12.08 -0.21
C GLY A 250 4.37 -10.79 0.24
N ARG A 251 4.98 -9.64 -0.05
CA ARG A 251 4.41 -8.31 0.24
C ARG A 251 3.45 -7.87 -0.87
N GLU A 252 2.42 -7.13 -0.49
CA GLU A 252 1.52 -6.46 -1.46
C GLU A 252 2.12 -5.18 -2.04
N GLU A 253 3.10 -4.60 -1.35
CA GLU A 253 3.79 -3.40 -1.83
C GLU A 253 4.72 -3.78 -2.99
N PRO A 254 4.57 -3.15 -4.16
CA PRO A 254 5.43 -3.43 -5.29
C PRO A 254 6.86 -2.95 -4.99
N ALA A 255 7.85 -3.77 -5.32
CA ALA A 255 9.26 -3.40 -5.25
C ALA A 255 9.60 -2.43 -6.40
N MET A 256 9.31 -1.15 -6.21
CA MET A 256 9.49 -0.09 -7.19
C MET A 256 10.04 1.20 -6.56
N SER A 257 10.83 1.93 -7.34
CA SER A 257 11.35 3.23 -6.94
C SER A 257 11.54 4.12 -8.17
N MET A 258 11.38 5.42 -7.99
CA MET A 258 11.62 6.42 -9.02
C MET A 258 12.69 7.41 -8.55
N ASP A 259 13.61 7.77 -9.46
CA ASP A 259 14.56 8.85 -9.19
C ASP A 259 13.93 10.24 -9.44
N THR A 260 14.65 11.29 -9.04
CA THR A 260 14.21 12.68 -9.23
C THR A 260 14.13 13.12 -10.70
N ASN A 261 14.63 12.30 -11.64
CA ASN A 261 14.58 12.55 -13.07
C ASN A 261 13.44 11.80 -13.78
N GLY A 262 12.62 11.04 -13.07
CA GLY A 262 11.51 10.27 -13.63
C GLY A 262 11.93 8.94 -14.27
N LYS A 263 13.10 8.40 -13.88
CA LYS A 263 13.48 7.04 -14.18
C LYS A 263 12.93 6.12 -13.10
N ILE A 264 12.09 5.19 -13.51
CA ILE A 264 11.44 4.22 -12.63
C ILE A 264 12.14 2.89 -12.81
N ILE A 265 12.51 2.25 -11.71
CA ILE A 265 13.00 0.88 -11.67
C ILE A 265 12.06 0.07 -10.79
N TRP A 266 11.67 -1.09 -11.27
CA TRP A 266 10.89 -2.05 -10.48
C TRP A 266 11.36 -3.46 -10.73
N ALA A 267 11.04 -4.34 -9.79
CA ALA A 267 11.19 -5.77 -9.96
C ALA A 267 9.86 -6.39 -10.36
N LYS A 268 9.91 -7.23 -11.38
CA LYS A 268 8.85 -8.15 -11.72
C LYS A 268 9.40 -9.55 -11.45
N HIS A 269 9.14 -10.06 -10.25
CA HIS A 269 9.79 -11.25 -9.73
C HIS A 269 11.32 -11.03 -9.65
N SER A 270 12.13 -11.95 -10.18
CA SER A 270 13.59 -11.81 -10.24
C SER A 270 14.09 -10.91 -11.37
N GLU A 271 13.23 -10.42 -12.26
CA GLU A 271 13.63 -9.54 -13.37
C GLU A 271 13.52 -8.08 -12.96
N ILE A 272 14.59 -7.31 -13.19
CA ILE A 272 14.61 -5.87 -12.98
C ILE A 272 14.32 -5.19 -14.31
N GLN A 273 13.31 -4.33 -14.29
CA GLN A 273 12.85 -3.57 -15.43
C GLN A 273 12.98 -2.08 -15.15
N GLN A 274 13.10 -1.31 -16.22
CA GLN A 274 13.20 0.13 -16.17
C GLN A 274 12.19 0.75 -17.13
N ALA A 275 11.55 1.84 -16.68
CA ALA A 275 10.89 2.79 -17.56
C ALA A 275 11.41 4.21 -17.33
N ASN A 276 11.20 5.07 -18.32
CA ASN A 276 11.60 6.47 -18.24
C ASN A 276 10.43 7.36 -18.65
N LEU A 277 10.00 8.23 -17.72
CA LEU A 277 8.92 9.17 -17.95
C LEU A 277 9.27 10.18 -19.06
N LYS A 278 10.54 10.55 -19.23
CA LYS A 278 10.99 11.48 -20.30
C LYS A 278 10.75 10.95 -21.72
N ALA A 279 10.58 9.64 -21.89
CA ALA A 279 10.35 9.03 -23.20
C ALA A 279 8.92 9.25 -23.72
N MET A 280 8.01 9.77 -22.91
CA MET A 280 6.60 9.97 -23.25
C MET A 280 6.32 11.15 -24.20
N GLY A 281 7.25 12.10 -24.32
CA GLY A 281 7.04 13.33 -25.10
C GLY A 281 5.97 14.26 -24.52
N GLU A 282 5.45 15.20 -25.31
CA GLU A 282 4.41 16.18 -24.94
C GLU A 282 2.98 15.64 -25.11
N ALA A 283 2.74 14.35 -24.81
CA ALA A 283 1.39 13.81 -24.87
C ALA A 283 0.52 14.46 -23.77
N GLU A 284 -0.73 14.84 -24.08
CA GLU A 284 -1.69 15.25 -23.05
C GLU A 284 -2.01 14.05 -22.15
N ILE A 285 -1.57 14.12 -20.90
CA ILE A 285 -1.82 13.08 -19.93
C ILE A 285 -3.02 13.48 -19.08
N LYS A 286 -4.03 12.62 -19.01
CA LYS A 286 -5.17 12.78 -18.12
C LYS A 286 -4.87 12.23 -16.73
N ASP A 287 -5.48 12.83 -15.72
CA ASP A 287 -5.31 12.41 -14.34
C ASP A 287 -5.97 11.04 -14.10
N GLY A 288 -5.24 10.14 -13.43
CA GLY A 288 -5.69 8.79 -13.10
C GLY A 288 -5.61 7.75 -14.24
N GLU A 289 -5.32 8.17 -15.47
CA GLU A 289 -5.13 7.23 -16.58
C GLU A 289 -3.74 6.57 -16.52
N ARG A 290 -3.68 5.31 -17.00
CA ARG A 290 -2.43 4.53 -17.08
C ARG A 290 -1.51 5.13 -18.13
N LEU A 291 -0.26 5.37 -17.75
CA LEU A 291 0.79 5.84 -18.65
C LEU A 291 1.30 4.71 -19.56
N PRO A 292 1.31 4.88 -20.89
CA PRO A 292 1.89 3.93 -21.83
C PRO A 292 3.42 4.02 -21.86
N LEU A 293 4.08 3.56 -20.81
CA LEU A 293 5.54 3.62 -20.69
C LEU A 293 6.23 2.47 -21.45
N ALA A 294 7.30 2.80 -22.19
CA ALA A 294 8.18 1.81 -22.77
C ALA A 294 9.04 1.15 -21.68
N VAL A 295 8.88 -0.15 -21.52
CA VAL A 295 9.61 -0.95 -20.52
C VAL A 295 10.87 -1.53 -21.17
N LYS A 296 12.00 -1.39 -20.48
CA LYS A 296 13.29 -1.96 -20.86
C LYS A 296 13.74 -2.95 -19.79
N ASP A 297 14.04 -4.17 -20.19
CA ASP A 297 14.62 -5.17 -19.30
C ASP A 297 16.10 -4.85 -19.01
N MET A 298 16.47 -4.84 -17.73
CA MET A 298 17.82 -4.52 -17.27
C MET A 298 18.63 -5.77 -16.94
N GLY A 299 17.96 -6.87 -16.60
CA GLY A 299 18.57 -8.15 -16.24
C GLY A 299 17.88 -8.78 -15.04
N SER A 300 18.36 -9.96 -14.65
CA SER A 300 17.91 -10.66 -13.45
C SER A 300 18.74 -10.26 -12.23
N CYS A 301 18.08 -10.17 -11.07
CA CYS A 301 18.75 -10.08 -9.78
C CYS A 301 19.11 -11.48 -9.26
N GLU A 302 20.18 -11.58 -8.45
CA GLU A 302 20.63 -12.83 -7.83
C GLU A 302 19.75 -13.23 -6.64
N ILE A 303 19.20 -12.24 -5.95
CA ILE A 303 18.28 -12.40 -4.82
C ILE A 303 16.85 -12.05 -5.25
N TYR A 304 15.84 -12.54 -4.53
CA TYR A 304 14.46 -12.20 -4.82
C TYR A 304 14.14 -10.78 -4.30
N PRO A 305 13.86 -9.79 -5.17
CA PRO A 305 13.67 -8.40 -4.76
C PRO A 305 12.42 -8.22 -3.88
N GLN A 306 12.60 -7.87 -2.62
CA GLN A 306 11.51 -7.48 -1.71
C GLN A 306 11.31 -5.96 -1.67
N THR A 307 12.41 -5.21 -1.73
CA THR A 307 12.38 -3.75 -1.79
C THR A 307 13.38 -3.25 -2.81
N ILE A 308 13.02 -2.20 -3.52
CA ILE A 308 13.89 -1.47 -4.42
C ILE A 308 13.87 -0.01 -4.02
N GLN A 309 15.04 0.60 -3.86
CA GLN A 309 15.13 2.01 -3.52
C GLN A 309 16.32 2.67 -4.23
N HIS A 310 16.05 3.76 -4.95
CA HIS A 310 17.11 4.65 -5.41
C HIS A 310 17.76 5.34 -4.22
N ASN A 311 19.06 5.55 -4.30
CA ASN A 311 19.71 6.50 -3.40
C ASN A 311 19.24 7.95 -3.74
N PRO A 312 19.43 8.93 -2.85
CA PRO A 312 18.84 10.27 -3.01
C PRO A 312 19.17 10.97 -4.35
N ASN A 313 20.37 10.75 -4.91
CA ASN A 313 20.75 11.31 -6.21
C ASN A 313 20.41 10.43 -7.43
N GLY A 314 19.78 9.27 -7.24
CA GLY A 314 19.36 8.36 -8.32
C GLY A 314 20.48 7.58 -9.02
N ARG A 315 21.75 7.73 -8.60
CA ARG A 315 22.90 7.07 -9.24
C ARG A 315 22.94 5.57 -8.96
N PHE A 316 22.52 5.17 -7.77
CA PHE A 316 22.53 3.79 -7.31
C PHE A 316 21.11 3.35 -6.97
N VAL A 317 20.89 2.05 -7.08
CA VAL A 317 19.66 1.41 -6.65
C VAL A 317 20.05 0.24 -5.75
N VAL A 318 19.43 0.15 -4.59
CA VAL A 318 19.57 -1.02 -3.72
C VAL A 318 18.40 -1.95 -3.97
N VAL A 319 18.71 -3.24 -4.02
CA VAL A 319 17.74 -4.33 -3.99
C VAL A 319 17.97 -5.08 -2.69
N CYS A 320 16.94 -5.22 -1.87
CA CYS A 320 17.00 -6.03 -0.65
C CYS A 320 16.02 -7.19 -0.75
N GLY A 321 16.41 -8.34 -0.22
CA GLY A 321 15.65 -9.58 -0.25
C GLY A 321 16.42 -10.70 0.41
N ASP A 322 15.72 -11.71 0.93
CA ASP A 322 16.34 -12.92 1.51
C ASP A 322 17.33 -12.68 2.68
N GLY A 323 17.23 -11.54 3.37
CA GLY A 323 18.20 -11.16 4.41
C GLY A 323 19.53 -10.67 3.85
N GLU A 324 19.55 -10.30 2.57
CA GLU A 324 20.69 -9.74 1.84
C GLU A 324 20.31 -8.42 1.17
N TYR A 325 21.33 -7.63 0.84
CA TYR A 325 21.20 -6.44 0.02
C TYR A 325 22.27 -6.44 -1.07
N ILE A 326 21.90 -5.90 -2.24
CA ILE A 326 22.82 -5.65 -3.34
C ILE A 326 22.60 -4.24 -3.87
N ILE A 327 23.68 -3.46 -3.91
CA ILE A 327 23.68 -2.12 -4.51
C ILE A 327 24.16 -2.23 -5.95
N TYR A 328 23.35 -1.74 -6.87
CA TYR A 328 23.66 -1.66 -8.29
C TYR A 328 23.81 -0.22 -8.76
N THR A 329 24.51 -0.03 -9.87
CA THR A 329 24.43 1.22 -10.65
C THR A 329 23.08 1.30 -11.34
N ALA A 330 22.32 2.39 -11.15
CA ALA A 330 20.97 2.50 -11.69
C ALA A 330 20.94 2.45 -13.23
N MET A 331 22.00 2.90 -13.90
CA MET A 331 22.09 2.95 -15.37
C MET A 331 22.24 1.60 -16.07
N ALA A 332 22.97 0.67 -15.46
CA ALA A 332 23.42 -0.55 -16.14
C ALA A 332 23.37 -1.80 -15.26
N LEU A 333 22.73 -1.71 -14.09
CA LEU A 333 22.58 -2.79 -13.13
C LEU A 333 23.91 -3.49 -12.74
N ARG A 334 25.02 -2.73 -12.72
CA ARG A 334 26.33 -3.27 -12.33
C ARG A 334 26.47 -3.30 -10.82
N ASN A 335 26.81 -4.46 -10.26
CA ASN A 335 27.02 -4.65 -8.82
C ASN A 335 28.14 -3.72 -8.31
N LYS A 336 27.87 -3.04 -7.19
CA LYS A 336 28.80 -2.12 -6.51
C LYS A 336 29.20 -2.60 -5.12
N SER A 337 28.26 -3.17 -4.38
CA SER A 337 28.43 -3.67 -3.03
C SER A 337 27.29 -4.62 -2.71
N PHE A 338 27.51 -5.57 -1.82
CA PHE A 338 26.52 -6.52 -1.36
C PHE A 338 26.87 -6.99 0.05
N GLY A 339 25.90 -7.55 0.75
CA GLY A 339 26.11 -8.15 2.06
C GLY A 339 24.81 -8.63 2.70
N SER A 340 24.93 -9.23 3.88
CA SER A 340 23.77 -9.64 4.67
C SER A 340 23.20 -8.46 5.46
N ALA A 341 21.89 -8.27 5.39
CA ALA A 341 21.16 -7.27 6.15
C ALA A 341 19.68 -7.65 6.24
N GLN A 342 19.08 -7.49 7.42
CA GLN A 342 17.63 -7.58 7.58
C GLN A 342 16.92 -6.36 6.98
N GLU A 343 17.55 -5.18 7.11
CA GLU A 343 17.05 -3.92 6.57
C GLU A 343 18.20 -3.05 6.07
N PHE A 344 17.87 -2.18 5.12
CA PHE A 344 18.78 -1.23 4.51
C PHE A 344 18.09 0.13 4.41
N VAL A 345 18.80 1.20 4.71
CA VAL A 345 18.32 2.58 4.47
C VAL A 345 19.43 3.49 3.97
N TRP A 346 19.07 4.37 3.03
CA TRP A 346 19.95 5.45 2.58
C TRP A 346 19.92 6.61 3.56
N ALA A 347 21.08 7.23 3.79
CA ALA A 347 21.13 8.57 4.36
C ALA A 347 20.68 9.61 3.31
N HIS A 348 20.44 10.85 3.73
CA HIS A 348 20.26 11.96 2.79
C HIS A 348 21.56 12.22 1.99
N ASP A 349 22.73 12.06 2.62
CA ASP A 349 24.01 11.98 1.88
C ASP A 349 24.00 10.71 1.02
N SER A 350 24.06 10.91 -0.29
CA SER A 350 24.02 9.84 -1.28
C SER A 350 25.22 8.88 -1.24
N SER A 351 26.25 9.19 -0.45
CA SER A 351 27.43 8.34 -0.24
C SER A 351 27.32 7.45 1.00
N GLU A 352 26.32 7.68 1.86
CA GLU A 352 26.15 6.98 3.15
C GLU A 352 24.88 6.14 3.19
N TYR A 353 24.97 5.02 3.90
CA TYR A 353 23.82 4.15 4.17
C TYR A 353 24.04 3.38 5.47
N ALA A 354 22.93 2.90 6.05
CA ALA A 354 22.96 2.01 7.19
C ALA A 354 22.29 0.68 6.86
N ILE A 355 22.75 -0.37 7.52
CA ILE A 355 22.11 -1.68 7.50
C ILE A 355 21.87 -2.16 8.92
N ARG A 356 20.80 -2.93 9.10
CA ARG A 356 20.50 -3.66 10.32
C ARG A 356 20.90 -5.11 10.12
N GLU A 357 22.01 -5.51 10.71
CA GLU A 357 22.54 -6.89 10.58
C GLU A 357 21.77 -7.86 11.48
N SER A 358 21.38 -7.39 12.68
CA SER A 358 20.59 -8.16 13.65
C SER A 358 19.73 -7.22 14.48
N ASN A 359 18.93 -7.76 15.40
CA ASN A 359 18.08 -6.98 16.30
C ASN A 359 18.86 -6.12 17.32
N SER A 360 20.20 -6.13 17.27
CA SER A 360 21.04 -5.40 18.23
C SER A 360 22.20 -4.63 17.59
N ILE A 361 22.45 -4.80 16.29
CA ILE A 361 23.63 -4.24 15.62
C ILE A 361 23.19 -3.47 14.38
N VAL A 362 23.58 -2.21 14.33
CA VAL A 362 23.42 -1.33 13.17
C VAL A 362 24.81 -0.93 12.68
N LYS A 363 25.04 -1.07 11.37
CA LYS A 363 26.30 -0.73 10.71
C LYS A 363 26.09 0.41 9.74
N ILE A 364 27.00 1.38 9.75
CA ILE A 364 27.00 2.55 8.87
C ILE A 364 28.16 2.43 7.88
N PHE A 365 27.86 2.70 6.62
CA PHE A 365 28.80 2.64 5.51
C PHE A 365 28.89 3.99 4.84
N LYS A 366 30.11 4.37 4.43
CA LYS A 366 30.38 5.53 3.58
C LYS A 366 31.19 5.10 2.38
N ASN A 367 30.76 5.49 1.18
CA ASN A 367 31.40 5.08 -0.07
C ASN A 367 31.60 3.54 -0.19
N PHE A 368 30.59 2.77 0.24
CA PHE A 368 30.59 1.30 0.24
C PHE A 368 31.64 0.63 1.14
N LYS A 369 32.17 1.38 2.12
CA LYS A 369 33.07 0.86 3.16
C LYS A 369 32.44 1.07 4.52
N GLU A 370 32.54 0.06 5.37
CA GLU A 370 32.07 0.15 6.76
C GLU A 370 32.85 1.26 7.48
N LYS A 371 32.11 2.23 8.04
CA LYS A 371 32.66 3.35 8.81
C LYS A 371 32.55 3.05 10.30
N LYS A 372 31.38 2.58 10.74
CA LYS A 372 31.08 2.37 12.15
C LYS A 372 30.06 1.25 12.33
N SER A 373 30.16 0.56 13.46
CA SER A 373 29.20 -0.43 13.92
C SER A 373 28.89 -0.13 15.38
N PHE A 374 27.61 -0.06 15.74
CA PHE A 374 27.19 0.25 17.10
C PHE A 374 25.96 -0.55 17.50
N LYS A 375 25.72 -0.59 18.81
CA LYS A 375 24.58 -1.28 19.43
C LYS A 375 23.68 -0.23 20.08
N PRO A 376 22.48 0.02 19.56
CA PRO A 376 21.51 0.90 20.20
C PRO A 376 21.09 0.34 21.57
N ASP A 377 20.86 1.21 22.55
CA ASP A 377 20.66 0.80 23.95
C ASP A 377 19.45 -0.12 24.18
N PHE A 378 18.37 0.08 23.41
CA PHE A 378 17.13 -0.71 23.48
C PHE A 378 17.00 -1.71 22.31
N GLY A 379 18.10 -2.02 21.63
CA GLY A 379 18.08 -2.83 20.42
C GLY A 379 17.51 -2.09 19.20
N ALA A 380 17.37 -2.83 18.11
CA ALA A 380 16.92 -2.31 16.81
C ALA A 380 15.96 -3.30 16.16
N GLU A 381 14.68 -2.97 16.13
CA GLU A 381 13.63 -3.71 15.42
C GLU A 381 13.34 -3.11 14.03
N GLY A 382 13.74 -1.87 13.79
CA GLY A 382 13.58 -1.18 12.51
C GLY A 382 14.59 -0.05 12.35
N ILE A 383 15.04 0.23 11.13
CA ILE A 383 15.85 1.42 10.81
C ILE A 383 15.19 2.30 9.75
N TYR A 384 15.43 3.61 9.84
CA TYR A 384 14.88 4.63 8.95
C TYR A 384 15.97 5.60 8.49
N GLY A 385 15.98 5.85 7.18
CA GLY A 385 16.90 6.77 6.54
C GLY A 385 16.45 8.23 6.60
N GLY A 386 17.26 9.10 6.02
CA GLY A 386 17.01 10.55 5.96
C GLY A 386 18.16 11.38 6.54
N PHE A 387 17.82 12.52 7.15
CA PHE A 387 18.81 13.45 7.72
C PHE A 387 19.45 12.94 9.01
N LEU A 388 18.71 12.15 9.78
CA LEU A 388 19.20 11.41 10.94
C LEU A 388 18.89 9.92 10.75
N LEU A 389 19.66 9.06 11.41
CA LEU A 389 19.41 7.63 11.43
C LEU A 389 18.35 7.33 12.49
N GLY A 390 17.13 7.00 12.05
CA GLY A 390 16.08 6.55 12.95
C GLY A 390 16.24 5.07 13.28
N VAL A 391 16.17 4.70 14.54
CA VAL A 391 16.17 3.32 15.03
C VAL A 391 14.93 3.10 15.87
N ARG A 392 14.04 2.21 15.42
CA ARG A 392 12.88 1.76 16.19
C ARG A 392 13.26 0.58 17.07
N SER A 393 12.78 0.62 18.30
CA SER A 393 12.88 -0.42 19.31
C SER A 393 11.50 -0.64 19.94
N VAL A 394 11.40 -1.62 20.82
CA VAL A 394 10.17 -1.89 21.61
C VAL A 394 9.72 -0.63 22.39
N ASN A 395 10.68 0.19 22.83
CA ASN A 395 10.45 1.38 23.65
C ASN A 395 10.20 2.66 22.84
N GLY A 396 10.07 2.57 21.51
CA GLY A 396 9.83 3.72 20.64
C GLY A 396 10.95 3.97 19.63
N LEU A 397 11.12 5.22 19.22
CA LEU A 397 12.01 5.66 18.15
C LEU A 397 13.17 6.50 18.70
N ALA A 398 14.40 6.16 18.36
CA ALA A 398 15.59 6.95 18.65
C ALA A 398 16.21 7.49 17.36
N PHE A 399 16.55 8.78 17.33
CA PHE A 399 17.32 9.40 16.25
C PHE A 399 18.79 9.50 16.65
N TYR A 400 19.66 9.02 15.77
CA TYR A 400 21.11 9.08 15.92
C TYR A 400 21.73 9.94 14.82
N ASP A 401 22.85 10.57 15.15
CA ASP A 401 23.69 11.25 14.17
C ASP A 401 24.43 10.24 13.28
N TRP A 402 24.49 10.51 11.97
CA TRP A 402 25.14 9.63 10.99
C TRP A 402 26.67 9.60 11.13
N GLU A 403 27.28 10.69 11.59
CA GLU A 403 28.72 10.83 11.65
C GLU A 403 29.30 10.18 12.90
N ASN A 404 28.74 10.52 14.06
CA ASN A 404 29.27 10.13 15.37
C ASN A 404 28.42 9.08 16.09
N THR A 405 27.27 8.68 15.56
CA THR A 405 26.32 7.73 16.20
C THR A 405 25.91 8.12 17.60
N GLU A 406 25.90 9.43 17.89
CA GLU A 406 25.38 9.96 19.15
C GLU A 406 23.87 10.04 19.10
N LEU A 407 23.23 9.81 20.24
CA LEU A 407 21.78 9.92 20.39
C LEU A 407 21.39 11.40 20.33
N ILE A 408 20.60 11.78 19.32
CA ILE A 408 20.04 13.12 19.21
C ILE A 408 18.78 13.24 20.07
N ARG A 409 17.81 12.33 19.89
CA ARG A 409 16.55 12.35 20.63
C ARG A 409 15.84 11.00 20.59
N ARG A 410 15.25 10.58 21.72
CA ARG A 410 14.24 9.52 21.78
C ARG A 410 12.84 10.12 21.75
N ILE A 411 11.95 9.44 21.03
CA ILE A 411 10.54 9.80 20.86
C ILE A 411 9.72 8.54 21.13
N GLU A 412 8.79 8.62 22.08
CA GLU A 412 7.90 7.51 22.50
C GLU A 412 6.76 7.30 21.50
N ILE A 413 7.11 7.14 20.23
CA ILE A 413 6.18 6.82 19.14
C ILE A 413 6.70 5.57 18.45
N GLN A 414 5.81 4.64 18.11
CA GLN A 414 6.14 3.47 17.30
C GLN A 414 5.88 3.74 15.82
N PRO A 415 6.91 4.09 15.02
CA PRO A 415 6.71 4.35 13.60
C PRO A 415 6.50 3.06 12.82
N LYS A 416 5.68 3.18 11.78
CA LYS A 416 5.68 2.30 10.62
C LYS A 416 6.60 2.85 9.54
N HIS A 417 6.49 4.14 9.25
CA HIS A 417 7.32 4.85 8.27
C HIS A 417 7.76 6.23 8.78
N ILE A 418 8.91 6.69 8.31
CA ILE A 418 9.44 8.04 8.56
C ILE A 418 9.77 8.68 7.23
N PHE A 419 9.28 9.90 7.01
CA PHE A 419 9.52 10.67 5.80
C PHE A 419 10.13 12.02 6.16
N TRP A 420 11.34 12.26 5.68
CA TRP A 420 11.99 13.56 5.83
C TRP A 420 11.69 14.47 4.65
N SER A 421 11.51 15.76 4.93
CA SER A 421 11.47 16.79 3.90
C SER A 421 12.85 16.99 3.26
N ASP A 422 12.89 17.45 2.01
CA ASP A 422 14.16 17.70 1.29
C ASP A 422 15.07 18.73 1.98
N SER A 423 14.49 19.58 2.82
CA SER A 423 15.24 20.57 3.63
C SER A 423 15.84 19.99 4.91
N GLY A 424 15.34 18.85 5.39
CA GLY A 424 15.69 18.28 6.69
C GLY A 424 15.05 18.97 7.89
N GLU A 425 14.29 20.06 7.70
CA GLU A 425 13.63 20.76 8.80
C GLU A 425 12.35 20.08 9.27
N LEU A 426 11.64 19.37 8.38
CA LEU A 426 10.38 18.70 8.71
C LEU A 426 10.53 17.19 8.57
N VAL A 427 9.90 16.46 9.49
CA VAL A 427 9.79 15.01 9.47
C VAL A 427 8.34 14.58 9.75
N CYS A 428 7.85 13.63 8.97
CA CYS A 428 6.59 12.95 9.21
C CYS A 428 6.87 11.57 9.81
N ILE A 429 6.27 11.27 10.95
CA ILE A 429 6.32 9.96 11.61
C ILE A 429 4.92 9.34 11.49
N ALA A 430 4.78 8.34 10.62
CA ALA A 430 3.52 7.63 10.40
C ALA A 430 3.45 6.38 11.27
N THR A 431 2.37 6.22 12.03
CA THR A 431 2.07 5.07 12.90
C THR A 431 0.98 4.19 12.28
N GLU A 432 0.46 3.22 13.03
CA GLU A 432 -0.65 2.38 12.57
C GLU A 432 -2.00 3.12 12.52
N GLU A 433 -2.16 4.19 13.32
CA GLU A 433 -3.45 4.88 13.48
C GLU A 433 -3.42 6.35 13.05
N SER A 434 -2.26 7.01 13.19
CA SER A 434 -2.10 8.45 12.97
C SER A 434 -0.74 8.78 12.35
N PHE A 435 -0.53 10.04 11.99
CA PHE A 435 0.81 10.53 11.69
C PHE A 435 1.08 11.86 12.39
N PHE A 436 2.35 12.05 12.74
CA PHE A 436 2.86 13.22 13.44
C PHE A 436 3.78 14.00 12.52
N ILE A 437 3.64 15.32 12.52
CA ILE A 437 4.55 16.23 11.84
C ILE A 437 5.39 16.94 12.89
N LEU A 438 6.70 16.76 12.80
CA LEU A 438 7.67 17.38 13.70
C LEU A 438 8.62 18.27 12.91
N ARG A 439 9.12 19.31 13.58
CA ARG A 439 10.19 20.16 13.09
C ARG A 439 11.49 19.80 13.80
N TYR A 440 12.54 19.54 13.03
CA TYR A 440 13.89 19.31 13.52
C TYR A 440 14.67 20.64 13.61
N MET A 441 15.27 20.90 14.77
CA MET A 441 16.03 22.12 15.05
C MET A 441 17.53 21.84 15.10
N ALA A 442 18.16 21.68 13.93
CA ALA A 442 19.58 21.36 13.81
C ALA A 442 20.51 22.35 14.54
N GLU A 443 20.17 23.65 14.53
CA GLU A 443 20.96 24.69 15.21
C GLU A 443 20.98 24.50 16.74
N LYS A 444 19.85 24.11 17.33
CA LYS A 444 19.78 23.83 18.77
C LYS A 444 20.55 22.59 19.15
N VAL A 445 20.50 21.55 18.31
CA VAL A 445 21.28 20.33 18.49
C VAL A 445 22.77 20.64 18.50
N ALA A 446 23.25 21.39 17.50
CA ALA A 446 24.65 21.80 17.42
C ALA A 446 25.08 22.62 18.65
N ALA A 447 24.27 23.59 19.08
CA ALA A 447 24.56 24.42 20.24
C ALA A 447 24.62 23.59 21.56
N SER A 448 23.71 22.64 21.74
CA SER A 448 23.71 21.73 22.90
C SER A 448 24.91 20.78 22.90
N GLN A 449 25.33 20.29 21.73
CA GLN A 449 26.51 19.43 21.60
C GLN A 449 27.82 20.20 21.86
N GLU A 450 27.95 21.44 21.39
CA GLU A 450 29.13 22.28 21.64
C GLU A 450 29.27 22.68 23.11
N ASN A 451 28.17 23.08 23.76
CA ASN A 451 28.18 23.53 25.15
C ASN A 451 28.05 22.39 26.16
N ASN A 452 27.70 21.18 25.70
CA ASN A 452 27.38 20.01 26.52
C ASN A 452 26.29 20.30 27.57
N GLU A 453 25.30 21.12 27.18
CA GLU A 453 24.18 21.56 28.03
C GLU A 453 22.85 21.03 27.46
N GLY A 454 21.95 20.57 28.34
CA GLY A 454 20.61 20.10 27.95
C GLY A 454 20.55 18.69 27.35
N ILE A 455 21.65 17.93 27.42
CA ILE A 455 21.67 16.52 27.00
C ILE A 455 21.17 15.64 28.16
N THR A 456 20.02 15.01 27.95
CA THR A 456 19.41 14.06 28.89
C THR A 456 19.64 12.61 28.46
N GLU A 457 19.20 11.64 29.25
CA GLU A 457 19.22 10.21 28.88
C GLU A 457 18.41 9.92 27.59
N ASP A 458 17.39 10.74 27.33
CA ASP A 458 16.58 10.69 26.12
C ASP A 458 17.11 11.59 24.99
N GLY A 459 18.31 12.17 25.14
CA GLY A 459 18.92 13.11 24.21
C GLY A 459 18.51 14.56 24.46
N ILE A 460 18.47 15.37 23.40
CA ILE A 460 18.23 16.81 23.44
C ILE A 460 16.73 17.08 23.24
N GLU A 461 16.05 17.54 24.29
CA GLU A 461 14.59 17.78 24.27
C GLU A 461 14.17 18.80 23.21
N ASP A 462 14.98 19.84 23.07
CA ASP A 462 14.79 20.92 22.10
C ASP A 462 15.08 20.54 20.64
N ALA A 463 15.53 19.32 20.36
CA ALA A 463 15.88 18.88 19.01
C ALA A 463 14.66 18.81 18.08
N PHE A 464 13.48 18.50 18.62
CA PHE A 464 12.24 18.35 17.86
C PHE A 464 11.09 19.14 18.47
N GLU A 465 10.31 19.81 17.62
CA GLU A 465 9.07 20.47 17.98
C GLU A 465 7.89 19.78 17.27
N VAL A 466 6.86 19.37 18.01
CA VAL A 466 5.66 18.75 17.43
C VAL A 466 4.76 19.84 16.84
N LEU A 467 4.55 19.83 15.53
CA LEU A 467 3.71 20.81 14.83
C LEU A 467 2.24 20.38 14.77
N GLY A 468 1.97 19.07 14.72
CA GLY A 468 0.61 18.56 14.69
C GLY A 468 0.52 17.04 14.59
N GLU A 469 -0.65 16.53 14.98
CA GLU A 469 -1.04 15.13 14.87
C GLU A 469 -2.31 15.04 14.01
N ILE A 470 -2.35 14.05 13.13
CA ILE A 470 -3.46 13.79 12.23
C ILE A 470 -3.89 12.34 12.35
N GLN A 471 -5.17 12.12 12.66
CA GLN A 471 -5.80 10.80 12.74
C GLN A 471 -6.16 10.26 11.36
N GLU A 472 -5.16 10.04 10.51
CA GLU A 472 -5.28 9.28 9.27
C GLU A 472 -4.10 8.31 9.12
N ILE A 473 -4.35 7.14 8.53
CA ILE A 473 -3.33 6.13 8.31
C ILE A 473 -2.64 6.38 6.97
N VAL A 474 -1.34 6.66 7.03
CA VAL A 474 -0.48 6.87 5.86
C VAL A 474 0.06 5.53 5.34
N LYS A 475 -0.23 5.19 4.07
CA LYS A 475 0.37 4.03 3.39
C LYS A 475 1.75 4.36 2.83
N THR A 476 1.88 5.53 2.21
CA THR A 476 3.10 6.02 1.57
C THR A 476 3.03 7.54 1.52
N GLY A 477 4.18 8.20 1.50
CA GLY A 477 4.23 9.64 1.47
C GLY A 477 5.56 10.18 0.97
N LEU A 478 5.56 11.45 0.62
CA LEU A 478 6.74 12.21 0.27
C LEU A 478 6.49 13.69 0.55
N TRP A 479 7.57 14.43 0.66
CA TRP A 479 7.52 15.88 0.83
C TRP A 479 7.75 16.60 -0.50
N VAL A 480 7.04 17.71 -0.68
CA VAL A 480 7.33 18.69 -1.73
C VAL A 480 7.31 20.06 -1.05
N GLY A 481 8.50 20.63 -0.81
CA GLY A 481 8.63 21.77 0.10
C GLY A 481 8.12 21.40 1.50
N ASP A 482 7.20 22.21 2.04
CA ASP A 482 6.58 21.96 3.35
C ASP A 482 5.21 21.25 3.24
N CYS A 483 4.86 20.77 2.04
CA CYS A 483 3.65 20.02 1.81
C CYS A 483 3.95 18.52 1.87
N PHE A 484 3.32 17.80 2.80
CA PHE A 484 3.45 16.35 2.90
C PHE A 484 2.34 15.66 2.11
N ILE A 485 2.69 15.05 0.99
CA ILE A 485 1.76 14.35 0.09
C ILE A 485 1.75 12.88 0.47
N TYR A 486 0.57 12.28 0.59
CA TYR A 486 0.44 10.89 1.02
C TYR A 486 -0.79 10.18 0.44
N THR A 487 -0.75 8.84 0.42
CA THR A 487 -1.96 8.03 0.22
C THR A 487 -2.46 7.46 1.54
N SER A 488 -3.78 7.48 1.72
CA SER A 488 -4.43 6.96 2.92
C SER A 488 -4.75 5.47 2.80
N SER A 489 -5.02 4.80 3.92
CA SER A 489 -5.58 3.43 3.93
C SER A 489 -6.88 3.28 3.13
N VAL A 490 -7.72 4.32 3.09
CA VAL A 490 -8.99 4.40 2.34
C VAL A 490 -8.84 4.86 0.89
N ASN A 491 -7.66 4.67 0.28
CA ASN A 491 -7.37 4.96 -1.13
C ASN A 491 -7.68 6.40 -1.55
N ARG A 492 -7.34 7.38 -0.71
CA ARG A 492 -7.35 8.80 -1.07
C ARG A 492 -5.93 9.28 -1.27
N LEU A 493 -5.74 10.14 -2.25
CA LEU A 493 -4.52 10.90 -2.45
C LEU A 493 -4.72 12.29 -1.83
N ASN A 494 -3.99 12.56 -0.75
CA ASN A 494 -4.10 13.78 0.03
C ASN A 494 -2.75 14.50 0.12
N TYR A 495 -2.77 15.78 0.46
CA TYR A 495 -1.59 16.44 1.00
C TYR A 495 -1.94 17.26 2.24
N TYR A 496 -0.98 17.32 3.15
CA TYR A 496 -1.01 18.08 4.38
C TYR A 496 -0.18 19.34 4.25
N VAL A 497 -0.73 20.48 4.66
CA VAL A 497 0.00 21.75 4.79
C VAL A 497 -0.55 22.56 5.96
N GLY A 498 0.29 22.84 6.95
CA GLY A 498 -0.03 23.78 8.03
C GLY A 498 -1.24 23.42 8.90
N GLY A 499 -1.48 22.13 9.15
CA GLY A 499 -2.62 21.63 9.91
C GLY A 499 -3.84 21.31 9.06
N GLU A 500 -3.81 21.57 7.75
CA GLU A 500 -4.91 21.33 6.83
C GLU A 500 -4.62 20.17 5.89
N ILE A 501 -5.63 19.33 5.67
CA ILE A 501 -5.58 18.22 4.72
C ILE A 501 -6.40 18.61 3.50
N VAL A 502 -5.82 18.41 2.33
CA VAL A 502 -6.51 18.65 1.07
C VAL A 502 -6.44 17.40 0.19
N THR A 503 -7.61 16.91 -0.22
CA THR A 503 -7.71 15.78 -1.15
C THR A 503 -7.41 16.23 -2.57
N ILE A 504 -6.51 15.51 -3.25
CA ILE A 504 -6.21 15.65 -4.67
C ILE A 504 -7.17 14.78 -5.47
N ALA A 505 -7.27 13.49 -5.12
CA ALA A 505 -8.08 12.51 -5.84
C ALA A 505 -8.55 11.35 -4.95
N HIS A 506 -9.65 10.72 -5.36
CA HIS A 506 -10.08 9.42 -4.86
C HIS A 506 -9.57 8.34 -5.81
N LEU A 507 -8.94 7.30 -5.27
CA LEU A 507 -8.30 6.24 -6.05
C LEU A 507 -9.17 4.98 -5.99
N ASP A 508 -9.38 4.34 -7.14
CA ASP A 508 -10.21 3.12 -7.24
C ASP A 508 -9.52 1.88 -6.66
N ARG A 509 -8.19 1.94 -6.46
CA ARG A 509 -7.35 0.86 -5.98
C ARG A 509 -6.23 1.40 -5.09
N THR A 510 -5.55 0.52 -4.37
CA THR A 510 -4.36 0.90 -3.60
C THR A 510 -3.25 1.32 -4.56
N MET A 511 -2.75 2.53 -4.39
CA MET A 511 -1.63 3.09 -5.15
C MET A 511 -0.51 3.53 -4.21
N TYR A 512 0.73 3.40 -4.68
CA TYR A 512 1.94 3.75 -3.97
C TYR A 512 2.60 4.97 -4.63
N LEU A 513 3.03 5.93 -3.82
CA LEU A 513 3.67 7.16 -4.31
C LEU A 513 5.09 6.83 -4.76
N LEU A 514 5.42 7.25 -5.98
CA LEU A 514 6.75 7.08 -6.55
C LEU A 514 7.59 8.34 -6.43
N GLY A 515 6.97 9.50 -6.67
CA GLY A 515 7.67 10.77 -6.66
C GLY A 515 6.86 11.89 -7.31
N TYR A 516 7.36 13.10 -7.13
CA TYR A 516 6.84 14.32 -7.74
C TYR A 516 7.90 14.91 -8.67
N ILE A 517 7.51 15.32 -9.88
CA ILE A 517 8.40 16.00 -10.82
C ILE A 517 7.93 17.44 -10.98
N PRO A 518 8.64 18.43 -10.38
CA PRO A 518 8.24 19.83 -10.46
C PRO A 518 8.13 20.38 -11.89
N LYS A 519 8.96 19.87 -12.81
CA LYS A 519 8.95 20.29 -14.22
C LYS A 519 7.66 19.91 -14.96
N ASP A 520 7.02 18.84 -14.52
CA ASP A 520 5.81 18.32 -15.13
C ASP A 520 4.55 18.76 -14.37
N ASP A 521 4.71 19.49 -13.25
CA ASP A 521 3.65 19.82 -12.29
C ASP A 521 2.83 18.59 -11.87
N ARG A 522 3.48 17.41 -11.76
CA ARG A 522 2.77 16.12 -11.68
C ARG A 522 3.36 15.15 -10.68
N LEU A 523 2.45 14.44 -10.02
CA LEU A 523 2.72 13.38 -9.06
C LEU A 523 2.51 12.03 -9.74
N TYR A 524 3.42 11.09 -9.51
CA TYR A 524 3.39 9.75 -10.10
C TYR A 524 3.16 8.68 -9.04
N LEU A 525 2.29 7.72 -9.36
CA LEU A 525 1.96 6.60 -8.49
C LEU A 525 2.02 5.28 -9.27
N GLY A 526 2.39 4.21 -8.58
CA GLY A 526 2.38 2.84 -9.11
C GLY A 526 1.45 1.91 -8.32
N ASP A 527 0.83 0.94 -8.98
CA ASP A 527 0.06 -0.12 -8.32
C ASP A 527 0.83 -1.46 -8.27
N LYS A 528 0.23 -2.46 -7.61
CA LYS A 528 0.80 -3.81 -7.51
C LYS A 528 1.01 -4.51 -8.86
N GLU A 529 0.27 -4.09 -9.89
CA GLU A 529 0.35 -4.62 -11.26
C GLU A 529 1.39 -3.87 -12.10
N LEU A 530 2.17 -2.97 -11.48
CA LEU A 530 3.19 -2.14 -12.11
C LEU A 530 2.60 -1.13 -13.12
N ASN A 531 1.31 -0.79 -12.99
CA ASN A 531 0.70 0.29 -13.73
C ASN A 531 1.10 1.63 -13.10
N ILE A 532 1.62 2.55 -13.92
CA ILE A 532 1.94 3.90 -13.49
C ILE A 532 0.81 4.84 -13.89
N VAL A 533 0.32 5.64 -12.95
CA VAL A 533 -0.64 6.71 -13.17
C VAL A 533 -0.06 8.03 -12.68
N SER A 534 -0.71 9.13 -13.05
CA SER A 534 -0.25 10.46 -12.70
C SER A 534 -1.41 11.39 -12.37
N TYR A 535 -1.14 12.37 -11.52
CA TYR A 535 -2.09 13.41 -11.12
C TYR A 535 -1.45 14.78 -11.18
N SER A 536 -2.18 15.76 -11.73
CA SER A 536 -1.76 17.15 -11.78
C SER A 536 -1.74 17.77 -10.39
N LEU A 537 -0.63 18.41 -10.05
CA LEU A 537 -0.43 19.15 -8.81
C LEU A 537 0.59 20.27 -9.06
N LEU A 538 0.09 21.47 -9.27
CA LEU A 538 0.89 22.63 -9.64
C LEU A 538 1.89 23.01 -8.55
N VAL A 539 3.17 23.10 -8.91
CA VAL A 539 4.26 23.59 -8.04
C VAL A 539 3.92 24.96 -7.48
N SER A 540 3.40 25.86 -8.32
CA SER A 540 3.05 27.23 -7.93
C SER A 540 2.05 27.31 -6.77
N VAL A 541 1.11 26.37 -6.69
CA VAL A 541 0.14 26.30 -5.58
C VAL A 541 0.83 25.82 -4.31
N LEU A 542 1.67 24.79 -4.41
CA LEU A 542 2.42 24.25 -3.26
C LEU A 542 3.43 25.24 -2.71
N GLU A 543 4.20 25.91 -3.57
CA GLU A 543 5.15 26.96 -3.21
C GLU A 543 4.46 28.13 -2.53
N TYR A 544 3.31 28.56 -3.04
CA TYR A 544 2.53 29.63 -2.43
C TYR A 544 2.04 29.22 -1.02
N GLN A 545 1.48 28.01 -0.88
CA GLN A 545 1.03 27.51 0.42
C GLN A 545 2.19 27.39 1.41
N THR A 546 3.34 26.91 0.94
CA THR A 546 4.58 26.81 1.71
C THR A 546 5.08 28.19 2.17
N ALA A 547 5.15 29.17 1.26
CA ALA A 547 5.59 30.53 1.58
C ALA A 547 4.70 31.20 2.63
N VAL A 548 3.37 31.00 2.53
CA VAL A 548 2.40 31.48 3.52
C VAL A 548 2.65 30.84 4.90
N MET A 549 2.93 29.53 4.94
CA MET A 549 3.22 28.84 6.19
C MET A 549 4.53 29.29 6.85
N ARG A 550 5.56 29.58 6.03
CA ARG A 550 6.82 30.17 6.48
C ARG A 550 6.73 31.65 6.87
N ARG A 551 5.55 32.27 6.70
CA ARG A 551 5.31 33.71 6.87
C ARG A 551 6.15 34.60 5.94
N ASP A 552 6.62 34.03 4.83
CA ASP A 552 7.29 34.79 3.76
C ASP A 552 6.24 35.32 2.77
N PHE A 553 5.60 36.41 3.17
CA PHE A 553 4.58 37.07 2.35
C PHE A 553 5.16 37.74 1.10
N GLY A 554 6.47 38.03 1.08
CA GLY A 554 7.15 38.61 -0.07
C GLY A 554 7.29 37.60 -1.21
N MET A 555 7.67 36.36 -0.89
CA MET A 555 7.67 35.26 -1.86
C MET A 555 6.24 34.90 -2.30
N ALA A 556 5.29 34.85 -1.37
CA ALA A 556 3.90 34.54 -1.68
C ALA A 556 3.28 35.51 -2.71
N ASP A 557 3.52 36.82 -2.59
CA ASP A 557 3.00 37.82 -3.55
C ASP A 557 3.66 37.72 -4.93
N LYS A 558 4.92 37.26 -5.00
CA LYS A 558 5.61 37.01 -6.27
C LYS A 558 5.11 35.76 -7.00
N VAL A 559 4.71 34.72 -6.26
CA VAL A 559 4.20 33.45 -6.82
C VAL A 559 2.71 33.57 -7.18
N LEU A 560 1.93 34.37 -6.47
CA LEU A 560 0.49 34.50 -6.71
C LEU A 560 0.07 34.75 -8.19
N PRO A 561 0.78 35.55 -9.01
CA PRO A 561 0.45 35.76 -10.41
C PRO A 561 0.61 34.52 -11.29
N THR A 562 1.53 33.59 -10.94
CA THR A 562 1.78 32.37 -11.73
C THR A 562 0.68 31.33 -11.54
N ILE A 563 -0.14 31.46 -10.48
CA ILE A 563 -1.24 30.54 -10.19
C ILE A 563 -2.42 30.79 -11.16
N PRO A 564 -2.86 29.75 -11.91
CA PRO A 564 -4.03 29.81 -12.79
C PRO A 564 -5.30 30.21 -12.03
N LYS A 565 -6.19 30.96 -12.69
CA LYS A 565 -7.41 31.51 -12.05
C LYS A 565 -8.33 30.43 -11.46
N GLU A 566 -8.34 29.24 -12.04
CA GLU A 566 -9.14 28.09 -11.58
C GLU A 566 -8.73 27.61 -10.18
N GLN A 567 -7.43 27.62 -9.89
CA GLN A 567 -6.88 27.16 -8.60
C GLN A 567 -6.88 28.26 -7.52
N ARG A 568 -7.09 29.52 -7.90
CA ARG A 568 -7.10 30.65 -6.94
C ARG A 568 -8.21 30.54 -5.89
N THR A 569 -9.35 29.92 -6.22
CA THR A 569 -10.42 29.69 -5.24
C THR A 569 -9.98 28.73 -4.11
N ARG A 570 -9.17 27.72 -4.45
CA ARG A 570 -8.59 26.79 -3.49
C ARG A 570 -7.58 27.49 -2.58
N VAL A 571 -6.72 28.32 -3.17
CA VAL A 571 -5.74 29.14 -2.45
C VAL A 571 -6.44 30.14 -1.51
N ALA A 572 -7.51 30.77 -1.97
CA ALA A 572 -8.33 31.66 -1.17
C ALA A 572 -8.94 30.96 0.06
N HIS A 573 -9.49 29.76 -0.11
CA HIS A 573 -10.04 28.95 1.00
C HIS A 573 -8.96 28.55 2.01
N PHE A 574 -7.77 28.18 1.52
CA PHE A 574 -6.62 27.89 2.39
C PHE A 574 -6.25 29.12 3.23
N LEU A 575 -6.14 30.30 2.62
CA LEU A 575 -5.85 31.54 3.33
C LEU A 575 -6.95 31.88 4.34
N GLU A 576 -8.24 31.70 4.01
CA GLU A 576 -9.36 31.99 4.94
C GLU A 576 -9.18 31.26 6.27
N LYS A 577 -8.80 29.98 6.20
CA LYS A 577 -8.58 29.15 7.39
C LYS A 577 -7.33 29.58 8.17
N GLN A 578 -6.27 29.99 7.48
CA GLN A 578 -5.02 30.44 8.11
C GLN A 578 -5.11 31.87 8.68
N VAL A 579 -5.99 32.73 8.15
CA VAL A 579 -6.24 34.11 8.64
C VAL A 579 -6.76 34.12 10.09
N ARG A 580 -7.41 33.04 10.56
CA ARG A 580 -7.77 32.90 11.98
C ARG A 580 -6.56 32.73 12.91
N ARG A 581 -5.41 32.29 12.39
CA ARG A 581 -4.17 32.06 13.15
C ARG A 581 -3.17 33.22 13.06
N PHE A 582 -3.23 34.04 12.01
CA PHE A 582 -2.26 35.12 11.76
C PHE A 582 -2.94 36.47 11.47
N SER A 583 -2.79 37.44 12.39
CA SER A 583 -3.37 38.79 12.27
C SER A 583 -2.87 39.58 11.04
N GLN A 584 -1.65 39.31 10.55
CA GLN A 584 -1.06 39.92 9.35
C GLN A 584 -1.46 39.22 8.03
N GLY A 585 -1.99 37.99 8.05
CA GLY A 585 -2.43 37.27 6.86
C GLY A 585 -3.67 37.89 6.17
N LYS A 586 -4.34 38.81 6.86
CA LYS A 586 -5.48 39.57 6.33
C LYS A 586 -5.15 40.34 5.04
N PHE A 587 -3.95 40.91 4.93
CA PHE A 587 -3.59 41.76 3.79
C PHE A 587 -3.46 40.95 2.48
N LEU A 588 -2.83 39.77 2.57
CA LEU A 588 -2.68 38.86 1.44
C LEU A 588 -4.02 38.25 1.02
N PHE A 589 -4.86 37.90 1.99
CA PHE A 589 -6.24 37.45 1.74
C PHE A 589 -7.02 38.49 0.93
N ILE A 590 -6.96 39.76 1.34
CA ILE A 590 -7.60 40.88 0.64
C ILE A 590 -7.05 41.05 -0.79
N GLN A 591 -5.74 40.90 -1.00
CA GLN A 591 -5.09 41.03 -2.31
C GLN A 591 -5.47 39.91 -3.29
N VAL A 592 -5.58 38.66 -2.82
CA VAL A 592 -6.06 37.52 -3.64
C VAL A 592 -7.54 37.70 -4.01
N PHE A 593 -8.37 38.11 -3.04
CA PHE A 593 -9.81 38.29 -3.24
C PHE A 593 -10.16 39.51 -4.12
N SER A 594 -9.44 40.63 -3.98
CA SER A 594 -9.63 41.83 -4.83
C SER A 594 -9.42 41.52 -6.31
N LYS A 595 -8.52 40.59 -6.65
CA LYS A 595 -8.26 40.14 -8.02
C LYS A 595 -9.26 39.10 -8.55
N GLN A 596 -10.05 38.44 -7.70
CA GLN A 596 -11.02 37.39 -8.09
C GLN A 596 -12.46 37.90 -8.28
N GLY A 597 -12.83 39.05 -7.72
CA GLY A 597 -14.05 39.79 -8.10
C GLY A 597 -15.41 39.17 -7.77
N LYS A 598 -15.57 37.93 -7.25
CA LYS A 598 -16.90 37.40 -6.88
C LYS A 598 -16.92 36.38 -5.71
N LYS A 599 -17.99 36.53 -4.89
CA LYS A 599 -18.57 35.65 -3.85
C LYS A 599 -17.80 35.50 -2.53
N LEU A 600 -18.00 36.45 -1.60
CA LEU A 600 -17.96 36.13 -0.17
C LEU A 600 -19.23 35.36 0.22
N LYS A 601 -19.07 34.18 0.84
CA LYS A 601 -20.17 33.48 1.51
C LYS A 601 -20.58 34.26 2.75
N CYS A 602 -21.57 35.14 2.63
CA CYS A 602 -22.36 35.76 3.73
C CYS A 602 -21.61 36.26 4.99
N GLN A 603 -20.31 36.56 4.92
CA GLN A 603 -19.54 37.18 6.00
C GLN A 603 -19.43 38.68 5.73
N PHE A 604 -20.45 39.44 6.17
CA PHE A 604 -20.57 40.87 5.87
C PHE A 604 -19.41 41.72 6.40
N GLY A 605 -18.86 41.39 7.57
CA GLY A 605 -17.73 42.13 8.16
C GLY A 605 -16.43 41.99 7.36
N LEU A 606 -16.13 40.77 6.86
CA LEU A 606 -14.93 40.51 6.06
C LEU A 606 -15.09 41.11 4.65
N ALA A 607 -16.30 41.06 4.08
CA ALA A 607 -16.61 41.69 2.80
C ALA A 607 -16.38 43.20 2.85
N GLN A 608 -16.79 43.85 3.96
CA GLN A 608 -16.59 45.27 4.19
C GLN A 608 -15.10 45.66 4.19
N GLU A 609 -14.26 44.96 4.96
CA GLU A 609 -12.81 45.24 5.01
C GLU A 609 -12.17 45.03 3.63
N CYS A 610 -12.53 43.95 2.92
CA CYS A 610 -11.98 43.65 1.59
C CYS A 610 -12.34 44.72 0.56
N LEU A 611 -13.60 45.14 0.50
CA LEU A 611 -14.07 46.15 -0.44
C LEU A 611 -13.48 47.54 -0.14
N HIS A 612 -13.23 47.86 1.14
CA HIS A 612 -12.58 49.10 1.54
C HIS A 612 -11.13 49.20 1.08
N HIS A 613 -10.36 48.12 1.25
CA HIS A 613 -8.99 48.06 0.78
C HIS A 613 -8.86 47.95 -0.75
N ALA A 614 -9.84 47.32 -1.42
CA ALA A 614 -9.89 47.24 -2.88
C ALA A 614 -10.33 48.55 -3.56
N GLN A 615 -10.70 49.58 -2.78
CA GLN A 615 -11.31 50.82 -3.28
C GLN A 615 -12.53 50.56 -4.19
N ASP A 616 -13.26 49.46 -3.94
CA ASP A 616 -14.48 49.13 -4.68
C ASP A 616 -15.68 49.82 -4.03
N TYR A 617 -15.81 51.11 -4.30
CA TYR A 617 -16.89 51.95 -3.76
C TYR A 617 -18.29 51.46 -4.20
N GLY A 618 -18.39 50.76 -5.34
CA GLY A 618 -19.66 50.19 -5.82
C GLY A 618 -20.13 49.01 -4.96
N GLY A 619 -19.21 48.08 -4.65
CA GLY A 619 -19.48 47.00 -3.72
C GLY A 619 -19.74 47.48 -2.29
N LEU A 620 -18.99 48.47 -1.81
CA LEU A 620 -19.21 49.08 -0.48
C LEU A 620 -20.59 49.74 -0.37
N LEU A 621 -21.02 50.45 -1.41
CA LEU A 621 -22.33 51.10 -1.44
C LEU A 621 -23.45 50.05 -1.35
N LEU A 622 -23.34 48.97 -2.10
CA LEU A 622 -24.31 47.87 -2.07
C LEU A 622 -24.36 47.20 -0.69
N LEU A 623 -23.20 46.99 -0.05
CA LEU A 623 -23.12 46.38 1.27
C LEU A 623 -23.70 47.31 2.36
N ALA A 624 -23.36 48.60 2.31
CA ALA A 624 -23.79 49.60 3.29
C ALA A 624 -25.30 49.87 3.21
N THR A 625 -25.85 49.89 1.99
CA THR A 625 -27.30 50.03 1.76
C THR A 625 -28.08 48.78 2.16
N ALA A 626 -27.59 47.58 1.80
CA ALA A 626 -28.25 46.33 2.15
C ALA A 626 -28.22 46.05 3.67
N SER A 627 -27.20 46.51 4.39
CA SER A 627 -27.08 46.34 5.84
C SER A 627 -27.75 47.45 6.66
N GLY A 628 -28.20 48.54 6.04
CA GLY A 628 -28.81 49.68 6.73
C GLY A 628 -27.86 50.44 7.67
N ASN A 629 -26.54 50.29 7.51
CA ASN A 629 -25.57 50.88 8.42
C ASN A 629 -25.25 52.35 8.06
N ALA A 630 -25.97 53.29 8.66
CA ALA A 630 -25.83 54.73 8.40
C ALA A 630 -24.40 55.27 8.65
N THR A 631 -23.69 54.75 9.65
CA THR A 631 -22.29 55.17 9.94
C THR A 631 -21.32 54.75 8.82
N MET A 632 -21.56 53.59 8.20
CA MET A 632 -20.76 53.09 7.09
C MET A 632 -21.00 53.90 5.81
N VAL A 633 -22.27 54.25 5.52
CA VAL A 633 -22.62 55.13 4.38
C VAL A 633 -21.94 56.50 4.50
N GLY A 634 -21.79 57.02 5.72
CA GLY A 634 -21.18 58.33 5.96
C GLY A 634 -19.67 58.33 5.72
N LYS A 635 -18.98 57.32 6.24
CA LYS A 635 -17.55 57.13 5.96
C LYS A 635 -17.28 56.84 4.48
N LEU A 636 -18.20 56.15 3.79
CA LEU A 636 -18.11 55.90 2.36
C LEU A 636 -18.27 57.20 1.55
N ALA A 637 -19.19 58.08 1.95
CA ALA A 637 -19.38 59.39 1.32
C ALA A 637 -18.11 60.25 1.40
N GLU A 638 -17.55 60.40 2.60
CA GLU A 638 -16.31 61.16 2.83
C GLU A 638 -15.11 60.56 2.07
N GLY A 639 -15.01 59.23 2.04
CA GLY A 639 -13.96 58.53 1.29
C GLY A 639 -14.11 58.68 -0.24
N ALA A 640 -15.33 58.52 -0.76
CA ALA A 640 -15.62 58.66 -2.19
C ALA A 640 -15.42 60.10 -2.68
N GLU A 641 -15.75 61.10 -1.85
CA GLU A 641 -15.55 62.52 -2.14
C GLU A 641 -14.06 62.88 -2.16
N ARG A 642 -13.29 62.41 -1.17
CA ARG A 642 -11.83 62.58 -1.14
C ARG A 642 -11.14 61.97 -2.36
N ASP A 643 -11.66 60.83 -2.83
CA ASP A 643 -11.07 60.08 -3.95
C ASP A 643 -11.71 60.44 -5.31
N GLY A 644 -12.49 61.54 -5.37
CA GLY A 644 -13.03 62.13 -6.60
C GLY A 644 -14.18 61.34 -7.27
N LYS A 645 -14.79 60.39 -6.56
CA LYS A 645 -15.91 59.56 -7.02
C LYS A 645 -17.25 60.22 -6.72
N ASN A 646 -17.48 61.39 -7.34
CA ASN A 646 -18.62 62.27 -7.07
C ASN A 646 -20.00 61.58 -7.18
N ASN A 647 -20.17 60.65 -8.12
CA ASN A 647 -21.43 59.92 -8.31
C ASN A 647 -21.75 59.01 -7.12
N VAL A 648 -20.73 58.37 -6.53
CA VAL A 648 -20.91 57.49 -5.37
C VAL A 648 -21.15 58.33 -4.13
N ALA A 649 -20.38 59.41 -3.95
CA ALA A 649 -20.56 60.37 -2.86
C ALA A 649 -21.98 60.98 -2.84
N PHE A 650 -22.48 61.41 -4.01
CA PHE A 650 -23.84 61.94 -4.16
C PHE A 650 -24.90 60.91 -3.76
N MET A 651 -24.80 59.68 -4.26
CA MET A 651 -25.74 58.61 -3.93
C MET A 651 -25.70 58.27 -2.44
N THR A 652 -24.52 58.24 -1.80
CA THR A 652 -24.40 57.99 -0.36
C THR A 652 -25.01 59.12 0.49
N TYR A 653 -24.81 60.38 0.13
CA TYR A 653 -25.42 61.52 0.84
C TYR A 653 -26.93 61.55 0.66
N PHE A 654 -27.42 61.27 -0.56
CA PHE A 654 -28.84 61.16 -0.85
C PHE A 654 -29.53 60.08 -0.01
N LEU A 655 -28.89 58.91 0.15
CA LEU A 655 -29.37 57.83 1.00
C LEU A 655 -29.35 58.16 2.50
N GLN A 656 -28.52 59.11 2.92
CA GLN A 656 -28.52 59.65 4.30
C GLN A 656 -29.53 60.79 4.49
N GLY A 657 -30.19 61.25 3.44
CA GLY A 657 -31.08 62.41 3.47
C GLY A 657 -30.34 63.72 3.74
N LYS A 658 -29.09 63.83 3.29
CA LYS A 658 -28.25 65.04 3.41
C LYS A 658 -28.08 65.77 2.08
#